data_AF-A0A4P1QQV0-F1
#
_entry.id   AF-A0A4P1QQV0-F1
#
_cell.length_a   1.000
_cell.length_b   1.000
_cell.length_c   1.000
_cell.angle_alpha   90.00
_cell.angle_beta   90.00
_cell.angle_gamma   90.00
#
_symmetry.space_group_name_H-M   'P 1'
#
loop_
_entity.id
_entity.type
_entity.pdbx_description
1 polymer ?
#
loop_
_entity_poly.entity_id
_entity_poly.type
_entity_poly.pdbx_seq_one_letter_code
_entity_poly.pdbx_strand_id
1 'polypeptide(L)'
;MGDEKKKKINGGIVKVEPKPKKGFSCKVIDLLEKLVVKLFYDSSIPHHYLDANFGPIFHETPPTINLPLKGYLPDCLNGEFVRVGPNPKFAPVAGYHWFDGDGMIHGLRIKDGKATYVSRFVRTSRLQQEEYFGSAKFMKIGDLKGIFGLLMVNINMLRNKLKVVDESYGRGTANTALIYHHGNLLALNEGDKPYAIKVFEDGDLQTLGMVDYDKRLAHPFTAHPKVDPFTGEMFTFGYSQTPPYVTYRVISEDGYMHDPVPITISDPVMMHDFAITENYAIFMDLPLYFRPKEMVKENKLIFSFDSTKKARFGVLPRYAKDEQHIRWFELPNCFIFHNANAWEEEDEVVLITCRIENPDLDMVNGAVKEKLDSFTNELYEMRFNIKTGQASQKKLSAPAVDFPRVNESYTGRKSYVHVVDAKTMSADPVAVVELPHRVPYGFHAFFVTEVSMKKEKLIGGVLASGFDETSCISRFQSHLYRKASPHKPSPYLIYKLRNYEELHTRCGPNTRAYTRSMMKIVNSENNGNAGMCKYLVCVPVNGLGNQMISIAATFLYAVLTDRVLLVRFGEDKYGLFCEPFLNSTWLLPKNFPFWNYKLVETYQSMLQKDKGNISKEDLPSTLFLNLQHTKNDHDKFFHCDHSQDLLQNVPLLILKSDQYFVPALFMNPSFNSEITKMFLERDTVFYHLGRYLFHPSNEAWGLISKFYQEHLSKADKRIGLQIRVFAPDSTPQQAVMDLLLSCTIKNKLLPELDTENSMPYSMKNKSIKVVLVTSLNPEYGENLRNMYENKATVTGEVIKVYQASHEEHQKHHDKMHNMKAWMEMYLLSLCDVLVTTSVSTFGYVAQSLGGLRPWLLYKLTNNETHFPACERDFSFEPCYHIPPKHYCNGNLIKDFVSTFLYLRGCKDFSDGVKLVNDTT
;
A
#
# COMPACT_ATOMS: atom_id res chain seq x y z
N MET A 1 -7.05 -36.27 -0.64
CA MET A 1 -6.32 -35.10 -0.08
C MET A 1 -7.01 -33.85 -0.59
N GLY A 2 -7.86 -33.24 0.22
CA GLY A 2 -8.65 -32.07 -0.17
C GLY A 2 -7.91 -30.79 0.20
N ASP A 3 -7.56 -29.98 -0.79
CA ASP A 3 -7.09 -28.61 -0.62
C ASP A 3 -8.24 -27.74 -0.09
N GLU A 4 -8.32 -27.56 1.23
CA GLU A 4 -9.16 -26.50 1.79
C GLU A 4 -8.54 -25.14 1.44
N LYS A 5 -9.15 -24.45 0.47
CA LYS A 5 -8.81 -23.07 0.10
C LYS A 5 -8.98 -22.14 1.31
N LYS A 6 -7.86 -21.79 1.97
CA LYS A 6 -7.83 -20.71 2.97
C LYS A 6 -8.32 -19.41 2.32
N LYS A 7 -9.34 -18.77 2.89
CA LYS A 7 -9.89 -17.49 2.39
C LYS A 7 -8.86 -16.38 2.64
N LYS A 8 -8.35 -15.78 1.56
CA LYS A 8 -7.47 -14.60 1.63
C LYS A 8 -8.30 -13.33 1.79
N ILE A 9 -7.82 -12.42 2.62
CA ILE A 9 -8.23 -11.01 2.66
C ILE A 9 -7.31 -10.24 1.68
N ASN A 10 -7.74 -9.08 1.18
CA ASN A 10 -6.93 -8.24 0.28
C ASN A 10 -5.48 -8.09 0.80
N GLY A 11 -4.48 -8.19 -0.08
CA GLY A 11 -3.06 -7.94 0.26
C GLY A 11 -2.26 -9.13 0.79
N GLY A 12 -2.65 -10.37 0.50
CA GLY A 12 -1.86 -11.56 0.89
C GLY A 12 -2.05 -12.01 2.35
N ILE A 13 -2.94 -11.36 3.11
CA ILE A 13 -3.27 -11.72 4.49
C ILE A 13 -4.26 -12.89 4.50
N VAL A 14 -3.93 -13.93 5.26
CA VAL A 14 -4.72 -15.14 5.42
C VAL A 14 -5.58 -15.02 6.67
N LYS A 15 -6.90 -15.15 6.49
CA LYS A 15 -7.81 -15.23 7.64
C LYS A 15 -7.57 -16.52 8.41
N VAL A 16 -7.39 -16.42 9.72
CA VAL A 16 -7.13 -17.56 10.61
C VAL A 16 -8.46 -18.12 11.11
N GLU A 17 -8.78 -19.35 10.72
CA GLU A 17 -10.01 -20.07 11.09
C GLU A 17 -9.66 -21.55 11.41
N PRO A 18 -9.03 -21.84 12.56
CA PRO A 18 -8.67 -23.20 12.95
C PRO A 18 -9.90 -24.04 13.28
N LYS A 19 -9.81 -25.37 13.09
CA LYS A 19 -10.90 -26.33 13.31
C LYS A 19 -10.58 -27.36 14.41
N PRO A 20 -10.44 -26.93 15.68
CA PRO A 20 -10.25 -27.85 16.80
C PRO A 20 -11.49 -28.72 17.03
N LYS A 21 -11.33 -29.87 17.71
CA LYS A 21 -12.43 -30.79 18.02
C LYS A 21 -12.56 -31.08 19.51
N LYS A 22 -13.74 -30.78 20.06
CA LYS A 22 -14.19 -31.36 21.35
C LYS A 22 -14.73 -32.77 21.12
N GLY A 23 -14.44 -33.68 22.05
CA GLY A 23 -14.91 -35.06 21.96
C GLY A 23 -14.29 -35.98 23.01
N PHE A 24 -14.55 -37.28 22.88
CA PHE A 24 -14.04 -38.31 23.79
C PHE A 24 -12.50 -38.29 23.84
N SER A 25 -11.84 -38.23 22.67
CA SER A 25 -10.38 -38.19 22.58
C SER A 25 -9.76 -37.00 23.31
N CYS A 26 -10.35 -35.81 23.22
CA CYS A 26 -9.91 -34.63 23.99
C CYS A 26 -9.98 -34.89 25.50
N LYS A 27 -11.10 -35.44 25.99
CA LYS A 27 -11.28 -35.75 27.43
C LYS A 27 -10.27 -36.76 27.96
N VAL A 28 -9.98 -37.81 27.17
CA VAL A 28 -9.00 -38.84 27.53
C VAL A 28 -7.60 -38.25 27.60
N ILE A 29 -7.20 -37.43 26.62
CA ILE A 29 -5.88 -36.79 26.63
C ILE A 29 -5.76 -35.79 27.79
N ASP A 30 -6.81 -35.02 28.08
CA ASP A 30 -6.80 -34.08 29.21
C ASP A 30 -6.69 -34.81 30.57
N LEU A 31 -7.31 -35.99 30.70
CA LEU A 31 -7.14 -36.84 31.88
C LEU A 31 -5.71 -37.37 32.00
N LEU A 32 -5.13 -37.79 30.87
CA LEU A 32 -3.74 -38.24 30.80
C LEU A 32 -2.77 -37.12 31.19
N GLU A 33 -2.95 -35.90 30.65
CA GLU A 33 -2.13 -34.73 31.00
C GLU A 33 -2.21 -34.42 32.48
N LYS A 34 -3.42 -34.40 33.06
CA LYS A 34 -3.59 -34.17 34.51
C LYS A 34 -2.87 -35.22 35.35
N LEU A 35 -2.88 -36.48 34.93
CA LEU A 35 -2.18 -37.56 35.63
C LEU A 35 -0.66 -37.40 35.52
N VAL A 36 -0.15 -37.05 34.34
CA VAL A 36 1.28 -36.76 34.13
C VAL A 36 1.73 -35.58 34.98
N VAL A 37 1.00 -34.46 34.95
CA VAL A 37 1.30 -33.27 35.75
C VAL A 37 1.31 -33.60 37.24
N LYS A 38 0.31 -34.34 37.73
CA LYS A 38 0.25 -34.74 39.15
C LYS A 38 1.43 -35.61 39.59
N LEU A 39 1.97 -36.46 38.70
CA LEU A 39 3.04 -37.39 39.03
C LEU A 39 4.44 -36.80 38.87
N PHE A 40 4.62 -35.86 37.92
CA PHE A 40 5.94 -35.45 37.46
C PHE A 40 6.19 -33.93 37.57
N TYR A 41 5.22 -33.14 38.03
CA TYR A 41 5.37 -31.70 38.20
C TYR A 41 4.99 -31.26 39.62
N ASP A 42 5.85 -30.46 40.25
CA ASP A 42 5.60 -29.89 41.58
C ASP A 42 4.89 -28.53 41.46
N SER A 43 3.57 -28.54 41.66
CA SER A 43 2.75 -27.33 41.60
C SER A 43 2.87 -26.41 42.82
N SER A 44 3.65 -26.79 43.85
CA SER A 44 3.88 -25.93 45.02
C SER A 44 4.92 -24.85 44.77
N ILE A 45 5.72 -25.00 43.71
CA ILE A 45 6.74 -24.04 43.31
C ILE A 45 6.06 -22.82 42.65
N PRO A 46 6.25 -21.59 43.17
CA PRO A 46 5.65 -20.40 42.59
C PRO A 46 6.24 -20.07 41.23
N HIS A 47 5.40 -19.51 40.34
CA HIS A 47 5.82 -19.07 39.02
C HIS A 47 6.20 -17.59 39.04
N HIS A 48 7.50 -17.30 39.09
CA HIS A 48 8.00 -15.92 39.12
C HIS A 48 7.44 -15.05 37.98
N TYR A 49 7.34 -15.62 36.77
CA TYR A 49 6.83 -14.92 35.57
C TYR A 49 5.31 -14.81 35.50
N LEU A 50 4.58 -15.18 36.55
CA LEU A 50 3.13 -14.95 36.68
C LEU A 50 2.79 -14.06 37.88
N ASP A 51 3.81 -13.61 38.62
CA ASP A 51 3.66 -12.81 39.83
C ASP A 51 3.99 -11.33 39.58
N ALA A 52 3.53 -10.47 40.49
CA ALA A 52 3.79 -9.02 40.47
C ALA A 52 3.49 -8.39 39.10
N ASN A 53 4.45 -7.66 38.51
CA ASN A 53 4.27 -7.00 37.21
C ASN A 53 4.44 -7.94 36.01
N PHE A 54 4.84 -9.21 36.21
CA PHE A 54 4.79 -10.24 35.17
C PHE A 54 3.41 -10.91 35.08
N GLY A 55 2.57 -10.75 36.10
CA GLY A 55 1.25 -11.35 36.13
C GLY A 55 0.34 -10.90 34.96
N PRO A 56 -0.50 -11.81 34.44
CA PRO A 56 -1.33 -11.53 33.27
C PRO A 56 -2.42 -10.49 33.55
N ILE A 57 -2.87 -9.85 32.47
CA ILE A 57 -4.09 -9.05 32.41
C ILE A 57 -5.12 -9.78 31.56
N PHE A 58 -6.29 -10.02 32.13
CA PHE A 58 -7.33 -10.81 31.46
C PHE A 58 -8.23 -9.99 30.55
N HIS A 59 -8.35 -8.68 30.80
CA HIS A 59 -9.27 -7.79 30.10
C HIS A 59 -8.54 -6.84 29.15
N GLU A 60 -9.04 -6.74 27.92
CA GLU A 60 -8.61 -5.76 26.94
C GLU A 60 -9.18 -4.38 27.29
N THR A 61 -8.41 -3.33 27.02
CA THR A 61 -8.83 -1.94 27.24
C THR A 61 -9.17 -1.32 25.88
N PRO A 62 -10.41 -0.85 25.63
CA PRO A 62 -10.72 -0.12 24.41
C PRO A 62 -10.00 1.23 24.37
N PRO A 63 -9.94 1.91 23.20
CA PRO A 63 -9.34 3.24 23.09
C PRO A 63 -9.87 4.18 24.17
N THR A 64 -9.01 4.52 25.12
CA THR A 64 -9.33 5.32 26.28
C THR A 64 -8.69 6.69 26.11
N ILE A 65 -9.53 7.67 25.82
CA ILE A 65 -9.16 9.07 25.63
C ILE A 65 -9.09 9.83 26.97
N ASN A 66 -8.61 11.07 26.94
CA ASN A 66 -8.55 11.98 28.11
C ASN A 66 -7.75 11.42 29.29
N LEU A 67 -6.63 10.76 28.99
CA LEU A 67 -5.70 10.29 30.01
C LEU A 67 -5.13 11.49 30.80
N PRO A 68 -5.02 11.41 32.14
CA PRO A 68 -4.41 12.46 32.93
C PRO A 68 -2.97 12.71 32.46
N LEU A 69 -2.68 13.96 32.09
CA LEU A 69 -1.39 14.40 31.58
C LEU A 69 -0.80 15.44 32.53
N LYS A 70 0.41 15.18 33.04
CA LYS A 70 1.25 16.18 33.73
C LYS A 70 2.36 16.60 32.78
N GLY A 71 2.63 17.90 32.66
CA GLY A 71 3.56 18.43 31.66
C GLY A 71 2.89 18.62 30.29
N TYR A 72 3.64 18.46 29.19
CA TYR A 72 3.15 18.72 27.84
C TYR A 72 3.74 17.74 26.82
N LEU A 73 2.89 17.12 26.01
CA LEU A 73 3.30 16.25 24.90
C LEU A 73 3.63 17.12 23.68
N PRO A 74 4.85 17.05 23.10
CA PRO A 74 5.22 17.86 21.95
C PRO A 74 4.30 17.66 20.75
N ASP A 75 3.83 18.75 20.13
CA ASP A 75 2.94 18.71 18.95
C ASP A 75 3.55 17.97 17.76
N CYS A 76 4.88 17.86 17.68
CA CYS A 76 5.57 17.14 16.63
C CYS A 76 5.55 15.61 16.80
N LEU A 77 5.21 15.10 18.00
CA LEU A 77 5.18 13.68 18.31
C LEU A 77 3.83 13.08 17.93
N ASN A 78 3.63 12.77 16.64
CA ASN A 78 2.39 12.19 16.13
C ASN A 78 2.58 10.76 15.62
N GLY A 79 1.88 9.81 16.24
CA GLY A 79 2.01 8.39 15.93
C GLY A 79 1.32 7.48 16.93
N GLU A 80 1.65 6.20 16.86
CA GLU A 80 1.21 5.16 17.80
C GLU A 80 2.45 4.47 18.37
N PHE A 81 2.69 4.64 19.67
CA PHE A 81 3.67 3.82 20.38
C PHE A 81 3.03 2.49 20.74
N VAL A 82 3.56 1.39 20.21
CA VAL A 82 3.06 0.04 20.49
C VAL A 82 4.15 -0.79 21.16
N ARG A 83 3.78 -1.59 22.15
CA ARG A 83 4.68 -2.60 22.73
C ARG A 83 3.96 -3.92 22.88
N VAL A 84 4.58 -4.97 22.33
CA VAL A 84 4.08 -6.34 22.47
C VAL A 84 4.78 -7.03 23.65
N GLY A 85 4.07 -7.96 24.29
CA GLY A 85 4.65 -8.82 25.30
C GLY A 85 3.82 -10.07 25.55
N PRO A 86 4.36 -10.98 26.37
CA PRO A 86 3.68 -12.21 26.74
C PRO A 86 2.65 -11.92 27.83
N ASN A 87 1.43 -12.40 27.62
CA ASN A 87 0.34 -12.26 28.56
C ASN A 87 -0.57 -13.49 28.42
N PRO A 88 -0.37 -14.56 29.22
CA PRO A 88 -1.15 -15.78 29.07
C PRO A 88 -2.63 -15.52 29.36
N LYS A 89 -3.52 -15.78 28.38
CA LYS A 89 -4.97 -15.58 28.53
C LYS A 89 -5.56 -16.56 29.54
N PHE A 90 -5.05 -17.79 29.52
CA PHE A 90 -5.44 -18.87 30.41
C PHE A 90 -4.26 -19.28 31.30
N ALA A 91 -4.55 -19.66 32.54
CA ALA A 91 -3.52 -20.16 33.44
C ALA A 91 -2.81 -21.38 32.83
N PRO A 92 -1.48 -21.46 32.92
CA PRO A 92 -0.74 -22.63 32.45
C PRO A 92 -1.11 -23.86 33.28
N VAL A 93 -1.11 -25.03 32.63
CA VAL A 93 -1.43 -26.30 33.29
C VAL A 93 -0.31 -26.77 34.23
N ALA A 94 0.95 -26.47 33.86
CA ALA A 94 2.15 -26.84 34.59
C ALA A 94 3.24 -25.79 34.36
N GLY A 95 4.36 -26.15 33.73
CA GLY A 95 5.50 -25.26 33.52
C GLY A 95 5.15 -23.99 32.73
N TYR A 96 5.83 -22.90 33.07
CA TYR A 96 5.67 -21.62 32.39
C TYR A 96 6.99 -20.84 32.36
N HIS A 97 7.41 -20.44 31.17
CA HIS A 97 8.48 -19.49 30.93
C HIS A 97 7.89 -18.14 30.48
N TRP A 98 8.61 -17.03 30.72
CA TRP A 98 8.13 -15.69 30.32
C TRP A 98 7.77 -15.62 28.83
N PHE A 99 8.51 -16.34 27.98
CA PHE A 99 8.31 -16.35 26.51
C PHE A 99 7.02 -17.08 26.07
N ASP A 100 6.32 -17.78 26.96
CA ASP A 100 5.18 -18.66 26.62
C ASP A 100 3.83 -17.96 26.53
N GLY A 101 3.71 -16.74 27.06
CA GLY A 101 2.44 -16.01 27.12
C GLY A 101 1.91 -15.59 25.75
N ASP A 102 0.58 -15.47 25.61
CA ASP A 102 -0.04 -14.98 24.37
C ASP A 102 0.36 -13.53 24.10
N GLY A 103 0.51 -13.15 22.83
CA GLY A 103 0.88 -11.79 22.46
C GLY A 103 -0.22 -10.81 22.82
N MET A 104 0.11 -9.82 23.65
CA MET A 104 -0.75 -8.67 23.95
C MET A 104 -0.01 -7.38 23.61
N ILE A 105 -0.65 -6.54 22.82
CA ILE A 105 -0.13 -5.24 22.40
C ILE A 105 -0.77 -4.16 23.27
N HIS A 106 0.08 -3.32 23.84
CA HIS A 106 -0.31 -2.07 24.48
C HIS A 106 0.02 -0.91 23.54
N GLY A 107 -0.96 -0.09 23.23
CA GLY A 107 -0.83 1.08 22.35
C GLY A 107 -1.02 2.39 23.12
N LEU A 108 -0.22 3.39 22.77
CA LEU A 108 -0.38 4.78 23.19
C LEU A 108 -0.33 5.65 21.94
N ARG A 109 -1.51 6.02 21.43
CA ARG A 109 -1.67 7.03 20.37
C ARG A 109 -1.26 8.37 20.92
N ILE A 110 -0.37 9.08 20.24
CA ILE A 110 -0.09 10.49 20.52
C ILE A 110 -0.47 11.28 19.27
N LYS A 111 -1.33 12.28 19.43
CA LYS A 111 -1.79 13.15 18.34
C LYS A 111 -2.18 14.51 18.88
N ASP A 112 -1.61 15.57 18.31
CA ASP A 112 -1.95 16.97 18.62
C ASP A 112 -1.89 17.25 20.15
N GLY A 113 -0.82 16.81 20.80
CA GLY A 113 -0.60 16.97 22.24
C GLY A 113 -1.50 16.11 23.15
N LYS A 114 -2.30 15.19 22.59
CA LYS A 114 -3.20 14.29 23.34
C LYS A 114 -2.74 12.84 23.26
N ALA A 115 -3.10 12.06 24.28
CA ALA A 115 -2.82 10.64 24.36
C ALA A 115 -4.09 9.77 24.47
N THR A 116 -4.10 8.64 23.77
CA THR A 116 -5.14 7.60 23.86
C THR A 116 -4.47 6.25 24.12
N TYR A 117 -4.94 5.50 25.11
CA TYR A 117 -4.39 4.19 25.45
C TYR A 117 -5.32 3.05 25.01
N VAL A 118 -4.72 1.94 24.57
CA VAL A 118 -5.44 0.72 24.17
C VAL A 118 -4.65 -0.53 24.60
N SER A 119 -5.36 -1.65 24.81
CA SER A 119 -4.72 -2.96 24.89
C SER A 119 -5.54 -4.04 24.18
N ARG A 120 -4.85 -4.89 23.40
CA ARG A 120 -5.45 -5.94 22.56
C ARG A 120 -4.58 -7.19 22.52
N PHE A 121 -5.20 -8.35 22.61
CA PHE A 121 -4.55 -9.62 22.27
C PHE A 121 -4.37 -9.72 20.75
N VAL A 122 -3.22 -10.25 20.34
CA VAL A 122 -3.03 -10.72 18.97
C VAL A 122 -3.87 -11.98 18.79
N ARG A 123 -4.83 -11.96 17.87
CA ARG A 123 -5.79 -13.07 17.67
C ARG A 123 -5.17 -14.24 16.90
N THR A 124 -4.17 -14.88 17.50
CA THR A 124 -3.44 -16.01 16.93
C THR A 124 -4.30 -17.27 16.79
N SER A 125 -3.88 -18.18 15.91
CA SER A 125 -4.49 -19.52 15.79
C SER A 125 -4.52 -20.26 17.13
N ARG A 126 -3.43 -20.17 17.90
CA ARG A 126 -3.33 -20.76 19.24
C ARG A 126 -4.38 -20.17 20.19
N LEU A 127 -4.43 -18.85 20.31
CA LEU A 127 -5.34 -18.17 21.24
C LEU A 127 -6.81 -18.48 20.92
N GLN A 128 -7.20 -18.42 19.64
CA GLN A 128 -8.57 -18.73 19.22
C GLN A 128 -8.98 -20.17 19.60
N GLN A 129 -8.05 -21.13 19.50
CA GLN A 129 -8.30 -22.50 19.90
C GLN A 129 -8.40 -22.67 21.42
N GLU A 130 -7.53 -22.01 22.19
CA GLU A 130 -7.59 -22.04 23.66
C GLU A 130 -8.87 -21.36 24.17
N GLU A 131 -9.33 -20.27 23.53
CA GLU A 131 -10.64 -19.66 23.78
C GLU A 131 -11.78 -20.63 23.48
N TYR A 132 -11.70 -21.40 22.38
CA TYR A 132 -12.68 -22.45 22.07
C TYR A 132 -12.73 -23.52 23.17
N PHE A 133 -11.59 -23.90 23.77
CA PHE A 133 -11.54 -24.87 24.86
C PHE A 133 -11.79 -24.27 26.26
N GLY A 134 -11.65 -22.97 26.43
CA GLY A 134 -11.69 -22.27 27.73
C GLY A 134 -10.51 -22.62 28.65
N SER A 135 -9.40 -23.11 28.10
CA SER A 135 -8.21 -23.53 28.87
C SER A 135 -6.97 -23.60 27.98
N ALA A 136 -5.78 -23.50 28.59
CA ALA A 136 -4.52 -23.71 27.89
C ALA A 136 -4.41 -25.16 27.37
N LYS A 137 -3.99 -25.32 26.10
CA LYS A 137 -3.90 -26.62 25.41
C LYS A 137 -2.56 -26.88 24.73
N PHE A 138 -1.82 -25.82 24.41
CA PHE A 138 -0.56 -25.94 23.71
C PHE A 138 0.59 -26.12 24.71
N MET A 139 1.57 -26.90 24.27
CA MET A 139 2.83 -27.11 24.99
C MET A 139 3.61 -25.80 25.10
N LYS A 140 4.29 -25.62 26.24
CA LYS A 140 5.08 -24.43 26.58
C LYS A 140 6.57 -24.77 26.71
N ILE A 141 7.43 -23.77 26.55
CA ILE A 141 8.88 -23.88 26.79
C ILE A 141 9.13 -24.27 28.25
N GLY A 142 8.36 -23.69 29.18
CA GLY A 142 8.45 -24.04 30.60
C GLY A 142 8.15 -25.52 30.91
N ASP A 143 7.48 -26.25 30.00
CA ASP A 143 7.25 -27.69 30.16
C ASP A 143 8.49 -28.54 29.79
N LEU A 144 9.44 -28.01 29.00
CA LEU A 144 10.48 -28.76 28.31
C LEU A 144 11.71 -29.08 29.16
N LYS A 145 11.50 -29.70 30.32
CA LYS A 145 12.58 -30.14 31.21
C LYS A 145 12.39 -31.60 31.66
N GLY A 146 13.47 -32.39 31.58
CA GLY A 146 13.48 -33.77 32.07
C GLY A 146 12.49 -34.71 31.37
N ILE A 147 12.12 -35.77 32.09
CA ILE A 147 11.10 -36.75 31.63
C ILE A 147 9.72 -36.10 31.48
N PHE A 148 9.39 -35.13 32.33
CA PHE A 148 8.14 -34.38 32.25
C PHE A 148 7.98 -33.72 30.88
N GLY A 149 9.00 -33.01 30.40
CA GLY A 149 8.98 -32.39 29.07
C GLY A 149 8.80 -33.39 27.94
N LEU A 150 9.43 -34.57 28.02
CA LEU A 150 9.21 -35.63 27.03
C LEU A 150 7.75 -36.09 26.99
N LEU A 151 7.11 -36.27 28.15
CA LEU A 151 5.71 -36.67 28.23
C LEU A 151 4.78 -35.57 27.66
N MET A 152 5.04 -34.30 27.97
CA MET A 152 4.28 -33.18 27.44
C MET A 152 4.40 -33.02 25.92
N VAL A 153 5.60 -33.24 25.36
CA VAL A 153 5.81 -33.30 23.90
C VAL A 153 4.93 -34.38 23.26
N ASN A 154 4.92 -35.60 23.84
CA ASN A 154 4.13 -36.71 23.32
C ASN A 154 2.62 -36.44 23.44
N ILE A 155 2.16 -35.79 24.52
CA ILE A 155 0.77 -35.36 24.68
C ILE A 155 0.39 -34.36 23.58
N ASN A 156 1.22 -33.36 23.29
CA ASN A 156 0.93 -32.39 22.23
C ASN A 156 0.88 -33.05 20.85
N MET A 157 1.82 -33.97 20.55
CA MET A 157 1.81 -34.76 19.32
C MET A 157 0.53 -35.59 19.20
N LEU A 158 0.07 -36.20 20.30
CA LEU A 158 -1.17 -36.96 20.33
C LEU A 158 -2.40 -36.08 20.10
N ARG A 159 -2.44 -34.86 20.68
CA ARG A 159 -3.51 -33.87 20.43
C ARG A 159 -3.59 -33.52 18.94
N ASN A 160 -2.45 -33.25 18.29
CA ASN A 160 -2.41 -32.91 16.87
C ASN A 160 -2.84 -34.11 16.00
N LYS A 161 -2.28 -35.30 16.25
CA LYS A 161 -2.61 -36.53 15.49
C LYS A 161 -4.10 -36.89 15.56
N LEU A 162 -4.72 -36.71 16.73
CA LEU A 162 -6.15 -36.95 16.94
C LEU A 162 -7.03 -35.75 16.56
N LYS A 163 -6.45 -34.69 15.96
CA LYS A 163 -7.12 -33.46 15.53
C LYS A 163 -7.92 -32.79 16.66
N VAL A 164 -7.43 -32.90 17.89
CA VAL A 164 -7.96 -32.13 19.02
C VAL A 164 -7.59 -30.67 18.85
N VAL A 165 -6.33 -30.40 18.53
CA VAL A 165 -5.84 -29.09 18.09
C VAL A 165 -5.58 -29.10 16.58
N ASP A 166 -5.61 -27.92 15.97
CA ASP A 166 -5.35 -27.68 14.55
C ASP A 166 -4.13 -26.76 14.41
N GLU A 167 -2.97 -27.35 14.08
CA GLU A 167 -1.71 -26.62 13.89
C GLU A 167 -1.52 -26.13 12.43
N SER A 168 -2.54 -26.24 11.56
CA SER A 168 -2.42 -25.86 10.14
C SER A 168 -2.18 -24.36 9.89
N TYR A 169 -2.34 -23.52 10.90
CA TYR A 169 -2.05 -22.08 10.91
C TYR A 169 -0.92 -21.70 11.87
N GLY A 170 -0.09 -22.67 12.28
CA GLY A 170 0.94 -22.44 13.28
C GLY A 170 0.43 -22.52 14.71
N ARG A 171 1.36 -22.33 15.66
CA ARG A 171 1.15 -22.50 17.11
C ARG A 171 1.79 -21.37 17.95
N GLY A 172 2.28 -20.34 17.28
CA GLY A 172 2.98 -19.21 17.88
C GLY A 172 2.06 -18.27 18.61
N THR A 173 2.67 -17.46 19.46
CA THR A 173 1.99 -16.50 20.36
C THR A 173 1.99 -15.08 19.81
N ALA A 174 2.80 -14.78 18.79
CA ALA A 174 2.99 -13.44 18.23
C ALA A 174 3.32 -12.38 19.31
N ASN A 175 4.16 -12.76 20.27
CA ASN A 175 4.41 -11.96 21.48
C ASN A 175 5.76 -11.23 21.49
N THR A 176 6.66 -11.51 20.54
CA THR A 176 8.08 -11.20 20.66
C THR A 176 8.38 -9.78 20.22
N ALA A 177 8.12 -9.45 18.96
CA ALA A 177 8.45 -8.14 18.41
C ALA A 177 7.37 -7.60 17.45
N LEU A 178 7.53 -6.32 17.10
CA LEU A 178 6.69 -5.61 16.16
C LEU A 178 7.56 -4.95 15.09
N ILE A 179 7.14 -5.01 13.83
CA ILE A 179 7.79 -4.26 12.74
C ILE A 179 6.76 -3.72 11.75
N TYR A 180 6.99 -2.54 11.19
CA TYR A 180 6.12 -1.96 10.16
C TYR A 180 6.73 -2.15 8.77
N HIS A 181 6.01 -2.83 7.88
CA HIS A 181 6.45 -3.07 6.51
C HIS A 181 5.24 -3.26 5.59
N HIS A 182 5.31 -2.74 4.36
CA HIS A 182 4.24 -2.84 3.36
C HIS A 182 2.85 -2.44 3.91
N GLY A 183 2.75 -1.28 4.56
CA GLY A 183 1.49 -0.74 5.08
C GLY A 183 0.93 -1.46 6.33
N ASN A 184 1.58 -2.52 6.80
CA ASN A 184 1.11 -3.34 7.91
C ASN A 184 2.07 -3.32 9.10
N LEU A 185 1.53 -3.22 10.32
CA LEU A 185 2.26 -3.54 11.54
C LEU A 185 2.22 -5.05 11.73
N LEU A 186 3.36 -5.71 11.80
CA LEU A 186 3.48 -7.16 11.91
C LEU A 186 3.87 -7.54 13.35
N ALA A 187 3.06 -8.37 13.99
CA ALA A 187 3.38 -9.02 15.26
C ALA A 187 4.11 -10.34 15.01
N LEU A 188 5.28 -10.48 15.61
CA LEU A 188 6.25 -11.51 15.31
C LEU A 188 6.45 -12.46 16.50
N ASN A 189 6.75 -13.72 16.20
CA ASN A 189 7.19 -14.71 17.17
C ASN A 189 8.23 -15.62 16.53
N GLU A 190 9.24 -15.97 17.32
CA GLU A 190 10.45 -16.67 16.88
C GLU A 190 10.23 -17.89 15.98
N GLY A 191 9.16 -18.65 16.24
CA GLY A 191 8.90 -19.93 15.58
C GLY A 191 7.67 -19.96 14.68
N ASP A 192 7.05 -18.83 14.35
CA ASP A 192 5.79 -18.81 13.59
C ASP A 192 5.72 -17.68 12.56
N LYS A 193 4.66 -17.68 11.76
CA LYS A 193 4.39 -16.67 10.75
C LYS A 193 3.95 -15.34 11.39
N PRO A 194 4.24 -14.19 10.74
CA PRO A 194 3.78 -12.89 11.20
C PRO A 194 2.25 -12.76 11.21
N TYR A 195 1.73 -11.99 12.15
CA TYR A 195 0.33 -11.56 12.17
C TYR A 195 0.22 -10.08 11.84
N ALA A 196 -0.57 -9.73 10.83
CA ALA A 196 -0.83 -8.35 10.44
C ALA A 196 -1.82 -7.69 11.41
N ILE A 197 -1.42 -6.53 11.93
CA ILE A 197 -2.16 -5.67 12.84
C ILE A 197 -2.44 -4.35 12.12
N LYS A 198 -3.71 -3.94 12.14
CA LYS A 198 -4.13 -2.62 11.69
C LYS A 198 -4.16 -1.67 12.87
N VAL A 199 -3.60 -0.47 12.66
CA VAL A 199 -3.69 0.67 13.58
C VAL A 199 -4.77 1.61 13.04
N PHE A 200 -5.79 1.92 13.84
CA PHE A 200 -6.87 2.83 13.48
C PHE A 200 -6.55 4.28 13.89
N GLU A 201 -7.28 5.24 13.32
CA GLU A 201 -7.09 6.67 13.61
C GLU A 201 -7.38 7.02 15.07
N ASP A 202 -8.36 6.35 15.68
CA ASP A 202 -8.74 6.51 17.09
C ASP A 202 -7.77 5.83 18.06
N GLY A 203 -6.73 5.15 17.56
CA GLY A 203 -5.76 4.39 18.34
C GLY A 203 -6.16 2.94 18.60
N ASP A 204 -7.28 2.43 18.07
CA ASP A 204 -7.58 0.99 18.23
C ASP A 204 -6.62 0.12 17.39
N LEU A 205 -6.46 -1.13 17.82
CA LEU A 205 -5.63 -2.14 17.16
C LEU A 205 -6.49 -3.36 16.79
N GLN A 206 -6.37 -3.84 15.56
CA GLN A 206 -7.06 -5.06 15.12
C GLN A 206 -6.13 -6.03 14.43
N THR A 207 -6.13 -7.28 14.88
CA THR A 207 -5.51 -8.38 14.13
C THR A 207 -6.31 -8.66 12.86
N LEU A 208 -5.69 -8.47 11.70
CA LEU A 208 -6.30 -8.75 10.40
C LEU A 208 -6.21 -10.24 10.03
N GLY A 209 -5.07 -10.87 10.33
CA GLY A 209 -4.80 -12.26 10.00
C GLY A 209 -3.30 -12.55 9.93
N MET A 210 -2.96 -13.74 9.42
CA MET A 210 -1.58 -14.22 9.30
C MET A 210 -1.01 -13.90 7.92
N VAL A 211 0.28 -13.59 7.82
CA VAL A 211 0.96 -13.32 6.54
C VAL A 211 1.78 -14.54 6.14
N ASP A 212 1.51 -15.11 4.95
CA ASP A 212 2.26 -16.26 4.40
C ASP A 212 2.98 -15.96 3.08
N TYR A 213 2.98 -14.70 2.65
CA TYR A 213 3.64 -14.20 1.44
C TYR A 213 3.27 -15.02 0.19
N ASP A 214 1.96 -15.20 -0.03
CA ASP A 214 1.44 -16.04 -1.12
C ASP A 214 1.99 -17.47 -1.08
N LYS A 215 2.06 -18.04 0.13
CA LYS A 215 2.63 -19.36 0.44
C LYS A 215 4.15 -19.47 0.20
N ARG A 216 4.88 -18.38 -0.05
CA ARG A 216 6.34 -18.39 -0.23
C ARG A 216 7.08 -18.54 1.10
N LEU A 217 6.44 -18.20 2.22
CA LEU A 217 6.96 -18.44 3.57
C LEU A 217 6.62 -19.85 4.05
N ALA A 218 7.61 -20.75 3.93
CA ALA A 218 7.51 -22.16 4.32
C ALA A 218 8.37 -22.53 5.55
N HIS A 219 9.24 -21.63 6.01
CA HIS A 219 10.10 -21.80 7.18
C HIS A 219 9.70 -20.80 8.29
N PRO A 220 10.21 -20.97 9.53
CA PRO A 220 10.03 -19.97 10.59
C PRO A 220 10.47 -18.57 10.15
N PHE A 221 9.84 -17.55 10.73
CA PHE A 221 10.13 -16.15 10.51
C PHE A 221 10.56 -15.58 11.87
N THR A 222 11.85 -15.31 12.05
CA THR A 222 12.39 -14.85 13.34
C THR A 222 11.78 -13.52 13.77
N ALA A 223 11.89 -13.20 15.05
CA ALA A 223 11.29 -11.98 15.59
C ALA A 223 12.02 -10.68 15.18
N HIS A 224 13.19 -10.76 14.54
CA HIS A 224 14.05 -9.59 14.30
C HIS A 224 14.42 -9.35 12.83
N PRO A 225 13.45 -9.23 11.91
CA PRO A 225 13.74 -8.69 10.59
C PRO A 225 14.26 -7.24 10.69
N LYS A 226 15.04 -6.81 9.69
CA LYS A 226 15.53 -5.42 9.57
C LYS A 226 14.97 -4.80 8.30
N VAL A 227 14.38 -3.61 8.41
CA VAL A 227 13.92 -2.82 7.25
C VAL A 227 15.01 -1.80 6.90
N ASP A 228 15.44 -1.77 5.64
CA ASP A 228 16.32 -0.71 5.15
C ASP A 228 15.48 0.55 4.86
N PRO A 229 15.70 1.67 5.57
CA PRO A 229 14.89 2.88 5.40
C PRO A 229 15.05 3.54 4.02
N PHE A 230 16.09 3.18 3.23
CA PHE A 230 16.35 3.76 1.91
C PHE A 230 15.72 2.96 0.77
N THR A 231 15.76 1.62 0.84
CA THR A 231 15.14 0.77 -0.18
C THR A 231 13.71 0.38 0.16
N GLY A 232 13.30 0.52 1.43
CA GLY A 232 12.02 0.06 1.95
C GLY A 232 11.92 -1.46 2.06
N GLU A 233 12.96 -2.21 1.71
CA GLU A 233 12.99 -3.66 1.75
C GLU A 233 13.19 -4.18 3.18
N MET A 234 12.61 -5.33 3.47
CA MET A 234 12.76 -6.04 4.72
C MET A 234 13.62 -7.30 4.53
N PHE A 235 14.69 -7.37 5.30
CA PHE A 235 15.60 -8.50 5.37
C PHE A 235 15.23 -9.36 6.58
N THR A 236 15.15 -10.67 6.40
CA THR A 236 14.72 -11.60 7.45
C THR A 236 15.38 -12.96 7.27
N PHE A 237 15.37 -13.77 8.33
CA PHE A 237 15.81 -15.15 8.27
C PHE A 237 14.95 -16.03 9.18
N GLY A 238 15.06 -17.33 8.98
CA GLY A 238 14.50 -18.36 9.86
C GLY A 238 15.55 -19.41 10.18
N TYR A 239 15.52 -19.95 11.39
CA TYR A 239 16.33 -21.12 11.75
C TYR A 239 15.45 -22.35 12.07
N SER A 240 16.02 -23.54 11.97
CA SER A 240 15.34 -24.83 12.08
C SER A 240 16.15 -25.87 12.83
N GLN A 241 15.48 -26.88 13.38
CA GLN A 241 16.12 -28.04 14.00
C GLN A 241 16.56 -29.10 12.97
N THR A 242 16.15 -28.97 11.71
CA THR A 242 16.52 -29.84 10.59
C THR A 242 17.07 -29.02 9.42
N PRO A 243 18.02 -29.55 8.62
CA PRO A 243 18.54 -28.86 7.45
C PRO A 243 17.45 -28.47 6.42
N PRO A 244 17.56 -27.30 5.75
CA PRO A 244 18.55 -26.26 6.00
C PRO A 244 18.32 -25.59 7.36
N TYR A 245 19.40 -25.45 8.15
CA TYR A 245 19.30 -24.95 9.53
C TYR A 245 19.04 -23.45 9.59
N VAL A 246 19.50 -22.68 8.60
CA VAL A 246 19.26 -21.24 8.49
C VAL A 246 18.82 -20.93 7.05
N THR A 247 17.79 -20.11 6.90
CA THR A 247 17.29 -19.64 5.59
C THR A 247 17.08 -18.13 5.63
N TYR A 248 17.80 -17.42 4.78
CA TYR A 248 17.72 -15.98 4.60
C TYR A 248 16.74 -15.58 3.49
N ARG A 249 16.09 -14.42 3.64
CA ARG A 249 15.08 -13.87 2.74
C ARG A 249 15.18 -12.36 2.65
N VAL A 250 14.89 -11.87 1.45
CA VAL A 250 14.62 -10.45 1.18
C VAL A 250 13.15 -10.31 0.81
N ILE A 251 12.50 -9.28 1.34
CA ILE A 251 11.12 -8.93 1.01
C ILE A 251 11.13 -7.50 0.49
N SER A 252 10.62 -7.29 -0.72
CA SER A 252 10.55 -5.96 -1.34
C SER A 252 9.67 -5.01 -0.50
N GLU A 253 9.83 -3.69 -0.66
CA GLU A 253 8.90 -2.69 -0.06
C GLU A 253 7.41 -2.99 -0.35
N ASP A 254 7.11 -3.59 -1.50
CA ASP A 254 5.77 -4.00 -1.93
C ASP A 254 5.30 -5.36 -1.36
N GLY A 255 6.01 -5.93 -0.39
CA GLY A 255 5.61 -7.17 0.28
C GLY A 255 5.86 -8.46 -0.51
N TYR A 256 6.57 -8.41 -1.65
CA TYR A 256 6.98 -9.62 -2.38
C TYR A 256 8.19 -10.27 -1.71
N MET A 257 8.06 -11.54 -1.30
CA MET A 257 9.16 -12.32 -0.72
C MET A 257 10.01 -12.97 -1.80
N HIS A 258 11.29 -12.60 -1.95
CA HIS A 258 12.21 -13.19 -2.90
C HIS A 258 12.59 -14.65 -2.54
N ASP A 259 13.30 -15.32 -3.44
CA ASP A 259 13.72 -16.72 -3.28
C ASP A 259 14.62 -16.90 -2.03
N PRO A 260 14.58 -18.09 -1.38
CA PRO A 260 15.37 -18.36 -0.19
C PRO A 260 16.85 -18.48 -0.50
N VAL A 261 17.68 -18.03 0.45
CA VAL A 261 19.12 -18.30 0.46
C VAL A 261 19.42 -19.16 1.68
N PRO A 262 19.61 -20.48 1.53
CA PRO A 262 20.06 -21.34 2.62
C PRO A 262 21.47 -20.95 3.07
N ILE A 263 21.70 -20.89 4.38
CA ILE A 263 23.03 -20.66 4.97
C ILE A 263 23.45 -21.94 5.69
N THR A 264 24.56 -22.52 5.26
CA THR A 264 25.09 -23.79 5.78
C THR A 264 25.86 -23.55 7.07
N ILE A 265 25.39 -24.17 8.14
CA ILE A 265 26.06 -24.30 9.42
C ILE A 265 26.10 -25.78 9.83
N SER A 266 27.00 -26.16 10.74
CA SER A 266 27.25 -27.57 11.05
C SER A 266 26.13 -28.23 11.84
N ASP A 267 25.46 -27.45 12.70
CA ASP A 267 24.53 -27.95 13.70
C ASP A 267 23.38 -26.94 13.89
N PRO A 268 22.22 -27.39 14.41
CA PRO A 268 21.13 -26.48 14.72
C PRO A 268 21.48 -25.63 15.95
N VAL A 269 21.67 -24.34 15.73
CA VAL A 269 21.91 -23.33 16.78
C VAL A 269 20.73 -22.37 16.90
N MET A 270 20.55 -21.80 18.08
CA MET A 270 19.61 -20.70 18.31
C MET A 270 20.23 -19.40 17.82
N MET A 271 19.56 -18.73 16.88
CA MET A 271 20.00 -17.47 16.30
C MET A 271 18.84 -16.48 16.36
N HIS A 272 18.84 -15.63 17.40
CA HIS A 272 17.70 -14.77 17.72
C HIS A 272 17.55 -13.57 16.79
N ASP A 273 18.67 -12.89 16.57
CA ASP A 273 18.76 -11.65 15.82
C ASP A 273 19.82 -11.80 14.73
N PHE A 274 19.89 -10.81 13.85
CA PHE A 274 20.95 -10.62 12.87
C PHE A 274 21.14 -9.13 12.64
N ALA A 275 22.05 -8.73 11.76
CA ALA A 275 22.21 -7.33 11.41
C ALA A 275 22.35 -7.15 9.90
N ILE A 276 22.06 -5.95 9.42
CA ILE A 276 22.29 -5.54 8.03
C ILE A 276 23.19 -4.30 8.03
N THR A 277 23.88 -4.09 6.91
CA THR A 277 24.53 -2.84 6.53
C THR A 277 23.94 -2.35 5.21
N GLU A 278 24.54 -1.32 4.61
CA GLU A 278 24.18 -0.88 3.26
C GLU A 278 24.35 -2.00 2.22
N ASN A 279 25.34 -2.87 2.35
CA ASN A 279 25.65 -3.90 1.36
C ASN A 279 25.64 -5.34 1.89
N TYR A 280 25.67 -5.55 3.20
CA TYR A 280 25.85 -6.88 3.80
C TYR A 280 24.74 -7.25 4.79
N ALA A 281 24.56 -8.55 4.99
CA ALA A 281 23.84 -9.17 6.10
C ALA A 281 24.85 -9.93 6.97
N ILE A 282 24.66 -9.89 8.29
CA ILE A 282 25.58 -10.45 9.29
C ILE A 282 24.83 -11.52 10.08
N PHE A 283 25.23 -12.77 9.91
CA PHE A 283 24.70 -13.94 10.63
C PHE A 283 25.60 -14.32 11.81
N MET A 284 25.00 -14.80 12.89
CA MET A 284 25.71 -15.12 14.13
C MET A 284 25.58 -16.61 14.44
N ASP A 285 26.58 -17.39 14.04
CA ASP A 285 26.67 -18.81 14.41
C ASP A 285 27.35 -18.92 15.78
N LEU A 286 26.51 -18.88 16.81
CA LEU A 286 26.90 -18.84 18.21
C LEU A 286 26.65 -20.21 18.86
N PRO A 287 27.46 -20.63 19.84
CA PRO A 287 27.46 -22.01 20.33
C PRO A 287 26.33 -22.34 21.33
N LEU A 288 25.10 -21.90 21.05
CA LEU A 288 23.89 -22.28 21.78
C LEU A 288 23.08 -23.30 20.95
N TYR A 289 23.27 -24.58 21.25
CA TYR A 289 22.78 -25.68 20.42
C TYR A 289 21.42 -26.21 20.85
N PHE A 290 20.62 -26.66 19.88
CA PHE A 290 19.43 -27.46 20.12
C PHE A 290 19.82 -28.92 20.41
N ARG A 291 19.73 -29.35 21.66
CA ARG A 291 20.08 -30.71 22.10
C ARG A 291 18.95 -31.44 22.83
N PRO A 292 17.85 -31.81 22.15
CA PRO A 292 16.70 -32.49 22.77
C PRO A 292 17.04 -33.79 23.52
N LYS A 293 18.12 -34.49 23.14
CA LYS A 293 18.58 -35.71 23.82
C LYS A 293 19.11 -35.43 25.24
N GLU A 294 19.68 -34.25 25.48
CA GLU A 294 20.20 -33.85 26.79
C GLU A 294 19.07 -33.50 27.76
N MET A 295 17.90 -33.09 27.26
CA MET A 295 16.73 -32.78 28.09
C MET A 295 16.36 -33.92 29.06
N VAL A 296 16.38 -35.17 28.57
CA VAL A 296 16.05 -36.35 29.38
C VAL A 296 17.27 -36.91 30.11
N LYS A 297 18.44 -36.91 29.46
CA LYS A 297 19.67 -37.52 30.01
C LYS A 297 20.30 -36.69 31.12
N GLU A 298 20.30 -35.38 30.96
CA GLU A 298 20.98 -34.43 31.85
C GLU A 298 20.01 -33.57 32.67
N ASN A 299 18.70 -33.77 32.47
CA ASN A 299 17.65 -33.00 33.15
C ASN A 299 17.78 -31.47 32.94
N LYS A 300 18.18 -31.06 31.73
CA LYS A 300 18.34 -29.67 31.30
C LYS A 300 17.22 -29.22 30.37
N LEU A 301 17.16 -27.93 30.06
CA LEU A 301 16.39 -27.42 28.92
C LEU A 301 16.93 -27.97 27.59
N ILE A 302 16.16 -27.83 26.51
CA ILE A 302 16.55 -28.30 25.17
C ILE A 302 17.69 -27.47 24.52
N PHE A 303 18.14 -26.40 25.19
CA PHE A 303 19.19 -25.50 24.73
C PHE A 303 20.43 -25.66 25.62
N SER A 304 21.57 -25.95 25.00
CA SER A 304 22.83 -26.15 25.71
C SER A 304 23.91 -25.27 25.10
N PHE A 305 24.52 -24.42 25.93
CA PHE A 305 25.65 -23.59 25.53
C PHE A 305 26.96 -24.38 25.61
N ASP A 306 27.78 -24.30 24.56
CA ASP A 306 29.11 -24.93 24.52
C ASP A 306 30.20 -23.86 24.67
N SER A 307 30.71 -23.72 25.89
CA SER A 307 31.77 -22.76 26.22
C SER A 307 33.12 -23.08 25.57
N THR A 308 33.29 -24.27 25.00
CA THR A 308 34.54 -24.69 24.34
C THR A 308 34.65 -24.23 22.88
N LYS A 309 33.53 -23.80 22.28
CA LYS A 309 33.45 -23.38 20.88
C LYS A 309 33.61 -21.87 20.75
N LYS A 310 34.26 -21.42 19.68
CA LYS A 310 34.31 -19.98 19.34
C LYS A 310 32.98 -19.51 18.74
N ALA A 311 32.74 -18.21 18.80
CA ALA A 311 31.65 -17.57 18.07
C ALA A 311 32.07 -17.30 16.62
N ARG A 312 31.17 -17.52 15.66
CA ARG A 312 31.41 -17.25 14.24
C ARG A 312 30.41 -16.25 13.68
N PHE A 313 30.90 -15.32 12.88
CA PHE A 313 30.10 -14.25 12.26
C PHE A 313 30.21 -14.34 10.74
N GLY A 314 29.10 -14.56 10.06
CA GLY A 314 29.03 -14.72 8.62
C GLY A 314 28.58 -13.42 7.97
N VAL A 315 29.48 -12.76 7.24
CA VAL A 315 29.16 -11.54 6.48
C VAL A 315 28.87 -11.93 5.04
N LEU A 316 27.64 -11.71 4.60
CA LEU A 316 27.13 -12.09 3.27
C LEU A 316 26.66 -10.82 2.52
N PRO A 317 27.00 -10.62 1.23
CA PRO A 317 26.36 -9.59 0.43
C PRO A 317 24.84 -9.74 0.47
N ARG A 318 24.11 -8.69 0.85
CA ARG A 318 22.70 -8.82 1.26
C ARG A 318 21.74 -9.27 0.15
N TYR A 319 22.15 -9.19 -1.12
CA TYR A 319 21.40 -9.67 -2.29
C TYR A 319 22.00 -10.92 -2.94
N ALA A 320 22.95 -11.59 -2.27
CA ALA A 320 23.50 -12.86 -2.75
C ALA A 320 22.38 -13.87 -3.03
N LYS A 321 22.53 -14.65 -4.11
CA LYS A 321 21.57 -15.69 -4.50
C LYS A 321 21.87 -17.04 -3.84
N ASP A 322 23.06 -17.18 -3.31
CA ASP A 322 23.58 -18.36 -2.64
C ASP A 322 24.60 -17.93 -1.56
N GLU A 323 25.01 -18.90 -0.75
CA GLU A 323 25.96 -18.69 0.33
C GLU A 323 27.43 -18.59 -0.12
N GLN A 324 27.78 -18.77 -1.40
CA GLN A 324 29.19 -18.88 -1.83
C GLN A 324 30.01 -17.63 -1.52
N HIS A 325 29.32 -16.50 -1.35
CA HIS A 325 29.92 -15.19 -1.07
C HIS A 325 29.97 -14.87 0.44
N ILE A 326 29.56 -15.79 1.32
CA ILE A 326 29.65 -15.57 2.76
C ILE A 326 31.10 -15.64 3.22
N ARG A 327 31.51 -14.69 4.06
CA ARG A 327 32.82 -14.69 4.71
C ARG A 327 32.65 -14.84 6.21
N TRP A 328 33.21 -15.92 6.77
CA TRP A 328 33.12 -16.24 8.18
C TRP A 328 34.32 -15.68 8.95
N PHE A 329 34.03 -15.05 10.09
CA PHE A 329 35.00 -14.49 11.02
C PHE A 329 34.86 -15.17 12.38
N GLU A 330 35.98 -15.48 13.04
CA GLU A 330 35.97 -16.05 14.39
C GLU A 330 36.29 -15.00 15.45
N LEU A 331 35.51 -15.01 16.53
CA LEU A 331 35.77 -14.24 17.75
C LEU A 331 35.73 -15.17 18.98
N PRO A 332 36.28 -14.73 20.14
CA PRO A 332 36.13 -15.44 21.40
C PRO A 332 34.67 -15.86 21.69
N ASN A 333 34.52 -16.93 22.47
CA ASN A 333 33.22 -17.48 22.84
C ASN A 333 32.27 -16.40 23.42
N CYS A 334 31.05 -16.36 22.89
CA CYS A 334 29.99 -15.46 23.35
C CYS A 334 28.61 -15.89 22.86
N PHE A 335 27.58 -15.31 23.45
CA PHE A 335 26.22 -15.36 22.93
C PHE A 335 25.65 -13.95 22.80
N ILE A 336 24.73 -13.74 21.86
CA ILE A 336 24.09 -12.46 21.57
C ILE A 336 22.60 -12.74 21.35
N PHE A 337 21.75 -12.12 22.16
CA PHE A 337 20.31 -12.04 21.87
C PHE A 337 20.02 -10.89 20.91
N HIS A 338 20.59 -9.69 21.14
CA HIS A 338 20.20 -8.49 20.40
C HIS A 338 21.39 -7.72 19.85
N ASN A 339 21.24 -7.24 18.62
CA ASN A 339 22.14 -6.28 17.99
C ASN A 339 21.55 -4.86 18.07
N ALA A 340 22.40 -3.87 18.29
CA ALA A 340 22.01 -2.47 18.24
C ALA A 340 21.95 -1.96 16.79
N ASN A 341 23.07 -2.00 16.06
CA ASN A 341 23.15 -1.64 14.64
C ASN A 341 24.46 -2.16 14.03
N ALA A 342 24.55 -2.12 12.70
CA ALA A 342 25.78 -2.38 11.96
C ALA A 342 25.94 -1.39 10.80
N TRP A 343 27.18 -1.15 10.36
CA TRP A 343 27.49 -0.30 9.20
C TRP A 343 28.86 -0.66 8.61
N GLU A 344 29.20 -0.03 7.49
CA GLU A 344 30.48 -0.18 6.81
C GLU A 344 31.38 1.05 7.05
N GLU A 345 32.65 0.82 7.36
CA GLU A 345 33.71 1.82 7.44
C GLU A 345 34.90 1.35 6.59
N GLU A 346 35.07 1.97 5.41
CA GLU A 346 36.11 1.60 4.45
C GLU A 346 36.04 0.09 4.09
N ASP A 347 37.03 -0.69 4.55
CA ASP A 347 37.14 -2.13 4.32
C ASP A 347 36.58 -2.98 5.48
N GLU A 348 35.99 -2.35 6.50
CA GLU A 348 35.47 -2.99 7.70
C GLU A 348 33.95 -2.93 7.79
N VAL A 349 33.37 -4.03 8.27
CA VAL A 349 32.00 -4.06 8.77
C VAL A 349 32.04 -3.93 10.29
N VAL A 350 31.32 -2.96 10.82
CA VAL A 350 31.20 -2.68 12.26
C VAL A 350 29.84 -3.15 12.75
N LEU A 351 29.82 -3.89 13.86
CA LEU A 351 28.61 -4.37 14.54
C LEU A 351 28.62 -3.93 16.00
N ILE A 352 27.55 -3.28 16.44
CA ILE A 352 27.31 -2.95 17.84
C ILE A 352 26.28 -3.92 18.41
N THR A 353 26.62 -4.61 19.49
CA THR A 353 25.85 -5.75 19.98
C THR A 353 25.87 -5.91 21.49
N CYS A 354 24.83 -6.54 22.05
CA CYS A 354 24.71 -6.89 23.47
C CYS A 354 25.18 -8.33 23.67
N ARG A 355 26.37 -8.47 24.25
CA ARG A 355 27.08 -9.74 24.42
C ARG A 355 26.85 -10.31 25.81
N ILE A 356 26.63 -11.62 25.88
CA ILE A 356 26.62 -12.44 27.11
C ILE A 356 27.82 -13.39 27.09
N GLU A 357 28.44 -13.55 28.24
CA GLU A 357 29.46 -14.56 28.48
C GLU A 357 28.84 -15.79 29.17
N ASN A 358 28.98 -16.97 28.55
CA ASN A 358 28.53 -18.27 29.08
C ASN A 358 27.07 -18.31 29.59
N PRO A 359 26.04 -18.06 28.73
CA PRO A 359 24.64 -18.09 29.15
C PRO A 359 24.20 -19.47 29.65
N ASP A 360 23.47 -19.51 30.76
CA ASP A 360 22.78 -20.71 31.26
C ASP A 360 21.26 -20.48 31.34
N LEU A 361 20.55 -20.96 30.31
CA LEU A 361 19.10 -20.77 30.20
C LEU A 361 18.30 -21.54 31.26
N ASP A 362 18.87 -22.55 31.93
CA ASP A 362 18.19 -23.23 33.03
C ASP A 362 18.03 -22.33 34.26
N MET A 363 18.94 -21.36 34.45
CA MET A 363 18.91 -20.41 35.57
C MET A 363 17.81 -19.34 35.46
N VAL A 364 17.27 -19.14 34.26
CA VAL A 364 16.17 -18.20 33.99
C VAL A 364 14.83 -18.92 33.77
N ASN A 365 14.76 -20.22 34.07
CA ASN A 365 13.49 -20.96 34.01
C ASN A 365 12.65 -20.66 35.28
N GLY A 366 11.34 -20.45 35.12
CA GLY A 366 10.45 -19.68 36.01
C GLY A 366 10.26 -20.12 37.48
N ALA A 367 11.04 -21.08 37.98
CA ALA A 367 11.02 -21.63 39.33
C ALA A 367 12.03 -20.97 40.31
N VAL A 368 13.03 -20.22 39.83
CA VAL A 368 14.15 -19.75 40.68
C VAL A 368 14.05 -18.26 40.99
N LYS A 369 14.05 -17.92 42.29
CA LYS A 369 14.19 -16.56 42.79
C LYS A 369 15.69 -16.24 42.98
N GLU A 370 16.19 -15.30 42.17
CA GLU A 370 17.39 -14.46 42.35
C GLU A 370 18.78 -15.11 42.57
N LYS A 371 19.61 -15.08 41.53
CA LYS A 371 20.94 -14.41 41.47
C LYS A 371 21.40 -14.38 40.00
N LEU A 372 21.09 -13.28 39.30
CA LEU A 372 21.44 -13.03 37.89
C LEU A 372 22.90 -12.57 37.70
N ASP A 373 23.79 -12.87 38.66
CA ASP A 373 25.20 -12.45 38.58
C ASP A 373 25.89 -13.02 37.31
N SER A 374 25.37 -14.12 36.75
CA SER A 374 25.86 -14.77 35.52
C SER A 374 25.25 -14.25 34.19
N PHE A 375 24.23 -13.37 34.23
CA PHE A 375 23.54 -12.85 33.04
C PHE A 375 23.77 -11.35 32.89
N THR A 376 25.03 -10.96 32.72
CA THR A 376 25.41 -9.58 32.41
C THR A 376 25.50 -9.40 30.89
N ASN A 377 24.52 -8.69 30.33
CA ASN A 377 24.54 -8.25 28.94
C ASN A 377 25.43 -7.01 28.81
N GLU A 378 26.49 -7.05 28.03
CA GLU A 378 27.42 -5.94 27.90
C GLU A 378 27.49 -5.43 26.46
N LEU A 379 27.61 -4.12 26.26
CA LEU A 379 27.68 -3.53 24.93
C LEU A 379 29.09 -3.69 24.35
N TYR A 380 29.20 -4.26 23.15
CA TYR A 380 30.45 -4.47 22.42
C TYR A 380 30.38 -3.87 21.01
N GLU A 381 31.52 -3.37 20.55
CA GLU A 381 31.82 -3.10 19.15
C GLU A 381 32.63 -4.27 18.59
N MET A 382 32.17 -4.85 17.49
CA MET A 382 32.88 -5.88 16.74
C MET A 382 33.21 -5.35 15.35
N ARG A 383 34.43 -5.59 14.87
CA ARG A 383 34.91 -5.14 13.57
C ARG A 383 35.38 -6.33 12.74
N PHE A 384 34.95 -6.39 11.49
CA PHE A 384 35.26 -7.46 10.55
C PHE A 384 35.89 -6.86 9.29
N ASN A 385 37.19 -7.08 9.09
CA ASN A 385 37.88 -6.56 7.92
C ASN A 385 37.67 -7.48 6.71
N ILE A 386 36.90 -7.00 5.74
CA ILE A 386 36.47 -7.75 4.56
C ILE A 386 37.62 -8.03 3.60
N LYS A 387 38.74 -7.30 3.65
CA LYS A 387 39.92 -7.62 2.82
C LYS A 387 40.84 -8.63 3.50
N THR A 388 41.28 -8.33 4.72
CA THR A 388 42.30 -9.12 5.44
C THR A 388 41.76 -10.38 6.09
N GLY A 389 40.46 -10.44 6.38
CA GLY A 389 39.84 -11.56 7.12
C GLY A 389 40.06 -11.49 8.63
N GLN A 390 40.61 -10.38 9.14
CA GLN A 390 40.79 -10.18 10.58
C GLN A 390 39.48 -9.71 11.23
N ALA A 391 39.27 -10.12 12.48
CA ALA A 391 38.17 -9.65 13.31
C ALA A 391 38.66 -9.22 14.69
N SER A 392 38.01 -8.22 15.25
CA SER A 392 38.29 -7.73 16.61
C SER A 392 37.00 -7.37 17.34
N GLN A 393 37.08 -7.30 18.67
CA GLN A 393 35.97 -6.84 19.50
C GLN A 393 36.47 -5.98 20.66
N LYS A 394 35.66 -5.00 21.04
CA LYS A 394 35.95 -4.05 22.12
C LYS A 394 34.69 -3.79 22.95
N LYS A 395 34.82 -3.88 24.26
CA LYS A 395 33.74 -3.50 25.20
C LYS A 395 33.53 -1.99 25.19
N LEU A 396 32.27 -1.54 25.08
CA LEU A 396 31.88 -0.14 25.04
C LEU A 396 31.28 0.37 26.36
N SER A 397 30.60 -0.49 27.12
CA SER A 397 29.86 -0.11 28.34
C SER A 397 30.29 -0.97 29.53
N ALA A 398 30.41 -0.36 30.72
CA ALA A 398 30.62 -1.08 31.98
C ALA A 398 29.31 -1.57 32.63
N PRO A 399 28.19 -0.82 32.57
CA PRO A 399 26.87 -1.32 32.98
C PRO A 399 26.30 -2.40 32.06
N ALA A 400 25.40 -3.22 32.63
CA ALA A 400 24.61 -4.18 31.86
C ALA A 400 23.55 -3.46 30.99
N VAL A 401 23.53 -3.73 29.69
CA VAL A 401 22.67 -3.10 28.68
C VAL A 401 22.10 -4.17 27.74
N ASP A 402 20.78 -4.19 27.58
CA ASP A 402 20.07 -5.06 26.64
C ASP A 402 18.87 -4.34 26.01
N PHE A 403 18.22 -4.95 25.02
CA PHE A 403 17.14 -4.39 24.21
C PHE A 403 17.53 -3.03 23.58
N PRO A 404 18.68 -2.94 22.88
CA PRO A 404 19.13 -1.68 22.32
C PRO A 404 18.13 -1.15 21.29
N ARG A 405 17.98 0.18 21.25
CA ARG A 405 17.20 0.89 20.24
C ARG A 405 18.07 1.94 19.58
N VAL A 406 18.04 1.97 18.26
CA VAL A 406 18.68 2.99 17.43
C VAL A 406 17.62 3.75 16.64
N ASN A 407 18.01 4.90 16.11
CA ASN A 407 17.16 5.61 15.16
C ASN A 407 17.01 4.74 13.90
N GLU A 408 15.79 4.24 13.66
CA GLU A 408 15.49 3.31 12.57
C GLU A 408 15.76 3.90 11.18
N SER A 409 15.78 5.25 11.04
CA SER A 409 16.20 5.93 9.80
C SER A 409 17.67 5.71 9.43
N TYR A 410 18.46 5.16 10.35
CA TYR A 410 19.88 4.84 10.16
C TYR A 410 20.16 3.33 10.29
N THR A 411 19.14 2.48 10.20
CA THR A 411 19.35 1.02 10.18
C THR A 411 20.31 0.65 9.04
N GLY A 412 21.37 -0.08 9.38
CA GLY A 412 22.42 -0.48 8.44
C GLY A 412 23.43 0.60 8.08
N ARG A 413 23.35 1.78 8.72
CA ARG A 413 24.24 2.92 8.49
C ARG A 413 24.75 3.46 9.82
N LYS A 414 25.84 4.23 9.77
CA LYS A 414 26.48 4.75 10.97
C LYS A 414 25.48 5.60 11.77
N SER A 415 25.31 5.24 13.04
CA SER A 415 24.37 5.86 13.96
C SER A 415 24.97 5.98 15.36
N TYR A 416 24.34 6.77 16.22
CA TYR A 416 24.69 6.86 17.63
C TYR A 416 23.74 6.00 18.48
N VAL A 417 24.30 5.26 19.44
CA VAL A 417 23.54 4.59 20.50
C VAL A 417 23.63 5.47 21.74
N HIS A 418 22.50 5.95 22.24
CA HIS A 418 22.43 6.68 23.49
C HIS A 418 22.12 5.71 24.63
N VAL A 419 23.08 5.50 25.52
CA VAL A 419 22.87 4.72 26.76
C VAL A 419 22.51 5.70 27.87
N VAL A 420 21.27 5.62 28.36
CA VAL A 420 20.78 6.44 29.47
C VAL A 420 20.59 5.54 30.69
N ASP A 421 21.31 5.82 31.78
CA ASP A 421 21.05 5.13 33.04
C ASP A 421 19.77 5.71 33.66
N ALA A 422 18.71 4.89 33.69
CA ALA A 422 17.41 5.26 34.22
C ALA A 422 17.45 5.73 35.69
N LYS A 423 18.46 5.33 36.48
CA LYS A 423 18.65 5.81 37.86
C LYS A 423 19.17 7.25 37.93
N THR A 424 19.82 7.71 36.86
CA THR A 424 20.43 9.05 36.76
C THR A 424 19.71 9.98 35.80
N MET A 425 18.74 9.47 35.04
CA MET A 425 17.85 10.27 34.21
C MET A 425 17.16 11.33 35.06
N SER A 426 16.96 12.54 34.52
CA SER A 426 16.24 13.61 35.21
C SER A 426 14.96 13.08 35.83
N ALA A 427 14.75 13.36 37.12
CA ALA A 427 13.54 12.99 37.83
C ALA A 427 12.29 13.73 37.30
N ASP A 428 12.49 14.80 36.53
CA ASP A 428 11.44 15.65 35.97
C ASP A 428 11.26 15.35 34.46
N PRO A 429 10.32 14.46 34.08
CA PRO A 429 9.99 14.22 32.67
C PRO A 429 9.21 15.39 32.07
N VAL A 430 9.35 15.58 30.75
CA VAL A 430 8.61 16.61 29.98
C VAL A 430 7.09 16.37 30.03
N ALA A 431 6.68 15.10 30.05
CA ALA A 431 5.30 14.67 30.14
C ALA A 431 5.16 13.35 30.92
N VAL A 432 4.10 13.23 31.71
CA VAL A 432 3.67 11.99 32.37
C VAL A 432 2.23 11.73 32.00
N VAL A 433 1.97 10.58 31.35
CA VAL A 433 0.62 10.12 31.02
C VAL A 433 0.24 9.01 32.01
N GLU A 434 -0.82 9.24 32.78
CA GLU A 434 -1.35 8.22 33.69
C GLU A 434 -2.24 7.23 32.91
N LEU A 435 -1.88 5.94 32.97
CA LEU A 435 -2.59 4.88 32.26
C LEU A 435 -3.71 4.29 33.14
N PRO A 436 -4.84 3.84 32.55
CA PRO A 436 -6.02 3.41 33.32
C PRO A 436 -5.80 2.12 34.12
N HIS A 437 -4.82 1.30 33.72
CA HIS A 437 -4.48 0.04 34.36
C HIS A 437 -2.97 -0.20 34.34
N ARG A 438 -2.51 -1.16 35.15
CA ARG A 438 -1.13 -1.68 35.11
C ARG A 438 -0.78 -2.11 33.68
N VAL A 439 0.44 -1.85 33.25
CA VAL A 439 1.01 -2.42 32.02
C VAL A 439 2.08 -3.44 32.43
N PRO A 440 1.91 -4.75 32.15
CA PRO A 440 2.88 -5.78 32.55
C PRO A 440 4.23 -5.57 31.87
N TYR A 441 5.28 -6.28 32.29
CA TYR A 441 6.51 -6.28 31.50
C TYR A 441 6.28 -6.90 30.11
N GLY A 442 6.94 -6.33 29.09
CA GLY A 442 6.84 -6.78 27.70
C GLY A 442 8.22 -6.87 27.05
N PHE A 443 8.24 -7.09 25.75
CA PHE A 443 9.47 -7.19 24.96
C PHE A 443 9.66 -5.94 24.09
N HIS A 444 9.70 -6.09 22.78
CA HIS A 444 10.04 -5.00 21.87
C HIS A 444 8.87 -4.04 21.67
N ALA A 445 9.19 -2.75 21.67
CA ALA A 445 8.29 -1.68 21.29
C ALA A 445 8.54 -1.26 19.84
N PHE A 446 7.61 -0.51 19.27
CA PHE A 446 7.74 0.11 17.96
C PHE A 446 6.95 1.44 17.96
N PHE A 447 7.38 2.42 17.18
CA PHE A 447 6.64 3.68 17.03
C PHE A 447 6.18 3.82 15.58
N VAL A 448 4.87 3.64 15.36
CA VAL A 448 4.27 3.82 14.04
C VAL A 448 4.02 5.31 13.82
N THR A 449 4.83 5.95 12.97
CA THR A 449 4.65 7.38 12.69
C THR A 449 3.35 7.64 11.94
N GLU A 450 2.79 8.84 12.11
CA GLU A 450 1.63 9.25 11.33
C GLU A 450 1.91 9.25 9.81
N VAL A 451 3.13 9.57 9.39
CA VAL A 451 3.55 9.52 7.98
C VAL A 451 3.47 8.09 7.44
N SER A 452 3.95 7.11 8.21
CA SER A 452 3.84 5.69 7.86
C SER A 452 2.38 5.25 7.73
N MET A 453 1.49 5.71 8.63
CA MET A 453 0.05 5.47 8.55
C MET A 453 -0.62 6.19 7.36
N LYS A 454 -0.07 7.34 6.93
CA LYS A 454 -0.61 8.20 5.86
C LYS A 454 -0.10 7.84 4.45
N LYS A 455 0.93 7.01 4.26
CA LYS A 455 1.50 6.69 2.93
C LYS A 455 0.45 6.08 1.97
N GLU A 456 -0.52 5.34 2.49
CA GLU A 456 -1.69 4.87 1.71
C GLU A 456 -2.68 5.99 1.38
N LYS A 457 -2.91 6.93 2.32
CA LYS A 457 -3.75 8.13 2.09
C LYS A 457 -3.22 9.00 0.96
N LEU A 458 -1.90 9.01 0.76
CA LEU A 458 -1.23 9.86 -0.24
C LEU A 458 -1.03 9.19 -1.61
N ILE A 459 -1.68 8.04 -1.86
CA ILE A 459 -1.62 7.31 -3.15
C ILE A 459 -0.16 7.03 -3.56
N GLY A 460 0.65 6.50 -2.64
CA GLY A 460 2.06 6.20 -2.92
C GLY A 460 2.93 7.45 -3.15
N GLY A 461 2.53 8.61 -2.62
CA GLY A 461 3.27 9.87 -2.71
C GLY A 461 2.85 10.79 -3.86
N VAL A 462 1.86 10.41 -4.68
CA VAL A 462 1.30 11.30 -5.71
C VAL A 462 0.68 12.56 -5.08
N LEU A 463 0.04 12.42 -3.91
CA LEU A 463 -0.60 13.52 -3.21
C LEU A 463 0.34 14.17 -2.19
N ALA A 464 0.24 15.50 -2.07
CA ALA A 464 0.92 16.27 -1.04
C ALA A 464 0.33 16.02 0.34
N SER A 465 1.19 15.94 1.36
CA SER A 465 0.78 16.22 2.74
C SER A 465 0.58 17.74 2.93
N GLY A 466 -0.35 18.15 3.79
CA GLY A 466 -0.51 19.55 4.20
C GLY A 466 -1.79 20.24 3.73
N PHE A 467 -2.63 19.59 2.92
CA PHE A 467 -4.01 20.06 2.71
C PHE A 467 -4.82 19.88 4.01
N ASP A 468 -5.71 20.82 4.30
CA ASP A 468 -6.72 20.65 5.33
C ASP A 468 -7.67 19.50 4.94
N GLU A 469 -7.67 18.42 5.72
CA GLU A 469 -8.46 17.21 5.44
C GLU A 469 -9.98 17.52 5.40
N THR A 470 -10.43 18.54 6.13
CA THR A 470 -11.86 18.90 6.18
C THR A 470 -12.32 19.67 4.95
N SER A 471 -11.44 20.47 4.33
CA SER A 471 -11.72 21.21 3.09
C SER A 471 -12.00 20.31 1.87
N CYS A 472 -11.41 19.10 1.84
CA CYS A 472 -11.57 18.14 0.75
C CYS A 472 -11.40 16.70 1.25
N ILE A 473 -12.48 16.14 1.79
CA ILE A 473 -12.50 14.82 2.42
C ILE A 473 -12.13 13.72 1.42
N SER A 474 -12.58 13.83 0.17
CA SER A 474 -12.34 12.82 -0.86
C SER A 474 -10.84 12.58 -1.13
N ARG A 475 -10.00 13.60 -0.96
CA ARG A 475 -8.55 13.51 -1.17
C ARG A 475 -7.91 12.43 -0.31
N PHE A 476 -8.32 12.37 0.95
CA PHE A 476 -7.73 11.49 1.95
C PHE A 476 -8.61 10.29 2.31
N GLN A 477 -9.91 10.31 2.00
CA GLN A 477 -10.80 9.19 2.28
C GLN A 477 -10.96 8.24 1.09
N SER A 478 -10.67 8.70 -0.13
CA SER A 478 -10.92 7.91 -1.35
C SER A 478 -10.21 6.56 -1.39
N HIS A 479 -9.03 6.44 -0.76
CA HIS A 479 -8.29 5.17 -0.73
C HIS A 479 -9.06 4.06 0.01
N LEU A 480 -9.96 4.39 0.95
CA LEU A 480 -10.79 3.42 1.68
C LEU A 480 -11.84 2.75 0.79
N TYR A 481 -12.20 3.41 -0.31
CA TYR A 481 -13.23 2.95 -1.25
C TYR A 481 -12.65 2.28 -2.48
N ARG A 482 -11.35 2.47 -2.74
CA ARG A 482 -10.63 1.94 -3.89
C ARG A 482 -9.91 0.66 -3.51
N LYS A 483 -9.73 -0.23 -4.48
CA LYS A 483 -8.79 -1.34 -4.36
C LYS A 483 -7.36 -0.81 -4.38
N ALA A 484 -6.45 -1.54 -3.72
CA ALA A 484 -5.03 -1.28 -3.83
C ALA A 484 -4.62 -1.29 -5.32
N SER A 485 -3.97 -0.21 -5.76
CA SER A 485 -3.50 -0.09 -7.13
C SER A 485 -2.25 -0.93 -7.36
N PRO A 486 -2.18 -1.74 -8.43
CA PRO A 486 -0.92 -2.31 -8.89
C PRO A 486 -0.02 -1.27 -9.56
N HIS A 487 -0.59 -0.20 -10.13
CA HIS A 487 0.14 0.86 -10.83
C HIS A 487 0.69 1.87 -9.82
N LYS A 488 2.02 1.91 -9.68
CA LYS A 488 2.74 2.78 -8.73
C LYS A 488 3.36 3.98 -9.47
N PRO A 489 3.27 5.19 -8.89
CA PRO A 489 3.96 6.35 -9.48
C PRO A 489 5.47 6.16 -9.41
N SER A 490 6.20 6.64 -10.41
CA SER A 490 7.67 6.69 -10.31
C SER A 490 8.10 7.77 -9.31
N PRO A 491 9.26 7.61 -8.63
CA PRO A 491 9.84 8.69 -7.83
C PRO A 491 10.06 9.98 -8.64
N TYR A 492 10.38 9.85 -9.93
CA TYR A 492 10.59 10.99 -10.83
C TYR A 492 9.31 11.77 -11.11
N LEU A 493 8.17 11.08 -11.28
CA LEU A 493 6.86 11.72 -11.39
C LEU A 493 6.53 12.48 -10.11
N ILE A 494 6.72 11.85 -8.94
CA ILE A 494 6.47 12.51 -7.64
C ILE A 494 7.30 13.79 -7.56
N TYR A 495 8.59 13.72 -7.86
CA TYR A 495 9.49 14.88 -7.91
C TYR A 495 8.98 15.99 -8.84
N LYS A 496 8.57 15.66 -10.07
CA LYS A 496 8.01 16.64 -11.02
C LYS A 496 6.72 17.29 -10.49
N LEU A 497 5.85 16.51 -9.82
CA LEU A 497 4.63 17.05 -9.22
C LEU A 497 4.94 18.00 -8.05
N ARG A 498 5.90 17.67 -7.17
CA ARG A 498 6.34 18.56 -6.09
C ARG A 498 6.90 19.88 -6.64
N ASN A 499 7.79 19.81 -7.62
CA ASN A 499 8.35 21.00 -8.26
C ASN A 499 7.28 21.86 -8.94
N TYR A 500 6.29 21.21 -9.56
CA TYR A 500 5.17 21.92 -10.17
C TYR A 500 4.32 22.65 -9.12
N GLU A 501 4.06 22.02 -7.97
CA GLU A 501 3.35 22.68 -6.87
C GLU A 501 4.11 23.92 -6.39
N GLU A 502 5.43 23.84 -6.21
CA GLU A 502 6.27 25.00 -5.86
C GLU A 502 6.19 26.12 -6.91
N LEU A 503 6.27 25.76 -8.19
CA LEU A 503 6.07 26.70 -9.29
C LEU A 503 4.71 27.38 -9.18
N HIS A 504 3.66 26.60 -8.94
CA HIS A 504 2.30 27.10 -8.87
C HIS A 504 2.06 27.97 -7.62
N THR A 505 2.61 27.63 -6.46
CA THR A 505 2.56 28.47 -5.26
C THR A 505 3.27 29.80 -5.48
N ARG A 506 4.39 29.80 -6.21
CA ARG A 506 5.16 31.01 -6.49
C ARG A 506 4.53 31.91 -7.55
N CYS A 507 4.00 31.32 -8.62
CA CYS A 507 3.60 32.03 -9.85
C CYS A 507 2.08 32.04 -10.09
N GLY A 508 1.29 31.35 -9.24
CA GLY A 508 -0.15 31.21 -9.38
C GLY A 508 -0.93 32.50 -9.12
N PRO A 509 -2.26 32.47 -9.30
CA PRO A 509 -3.12 33.62 -9.08
C PRO A 509 -2.94 34.25 -7.70
N ASN A 510 -3.19 35.55 -7.58
CA ASN A 510 -3.06 36.34 -6.34
C ASN A 510 -1.63 36.50 -5.79
N THR A 511 -0.61 36.01 -6.50
CA THR A 511 0.80 36.26 -6.16
C THR A 511 1.32 37.54 -6.80
N ARG A 512 2.35 38.15 -6.20
CA ARG A 512 3.04 39.31 -6.80
C ARG A 512 3.67 38.97 -8.16
N ALA A 513 4.18 37.74 -8.30
CA ALA A 513 4.80 37.26 -9.53
C ALA A 513 3.77 37.16 -10.68
N TYR A 514 2.55 36.70 -10.38
CA TYR A 514 1.44 36.68 -11.34
C TYR A 514 1.07 38.08 -11.83
N THR A 515 0.81 39.02 -10.91
CA THR A 515 0.44 40.39 -11.29
C THR A 515 1.52 41.04 -12.14
N ARG A 516 2.79 40.91 -11.76
CA ARG A 516 3.92 41.46 -12.52
C ARG A 516 4.04 40.84 -13.91
N SER A 517 3.90 39.52 -14.02
CA SER A 517 4.02 38.82 -15.30
C SER A 517 2.86 39.18 -16.24
N MET A 518 1.63 39.20 -15.73
CA MET A 518 0.45 39.58 -16.51
C MET A 518 0.51 41.02 -17.03
N MET A 519 0.98 41.99 -16.22
CA MET A 519 1.18 43.38 -16.66
C MET A 519 2.14 43.47 -17.86
N LYS A 520 3.26 42.75 -17.81
CA LYS A 520 4.24 42.73 -18.91
C LYS A 520 3.69 42.09 -20.17
N ILE A 521 2.95 40.99 -20.02
CA ILE A 521 2.33 40.29 -21.15
C ILE A 521 1.33 41.20 -21.88
N VAL A 522 0.52 41.95 -21.13
CA VAL A 522 -0.46 42.91 -21.70
C VAL A 522 0.25 44.07 -22.41
N ASN A 523 1.40 44.52 -21.90
CA ASN A 523 2.20 45.59 -22.53
C ASN A 523 3.11 45.10 -23.68
N SER A 524 3.03 43.81 -24.05
CA SER A 524 3.86 43.19 -25.11
C SER A 524 5.37 43.33 -24.89
N GLU A 525 5.84 43.41 -23.63
CA GLU A 525 7.27 43.44 -23.32
C GLU A 525 7.86 42.02 -23.37
N ASN A 526 8.57 41.68 -24.45
CA ASN A 526 9.13 40.34 -24.67
C ASN A 526 10.59 40.17 -24.20
N ASN A 527 11.14 41.17 -23.47
CA ASN A 527 12.52 41.14 -23.02
C ASN A 527 12.76 39.97 -22.05
N GLY A 528 13.57 39.00 -22.48
CA GLY A 528 13.95 37.75 -21.82
C GLY A 528 14.63 37.92 -20.45
N ASN A 529 13.92 38.53 -19.50
CA ASN A 529 14.39 38.78 -18.16
C ASN A 529 14.26 37.52 -17.31
N ALA A 530 15.36 37.15 -16.66
CA ALA A 530 15.38 36.17 -15.57
C ALA A 530 14.33 36.55 -14.50
N GLY A 531 13.37 35.66 -14.25
CA GLY A 531 12.36 35.82 -13.19
C GLY A 531 10.91 36.07 -13.62
N MET A 532 10.57 35.99 -14.92
CA MET A 532 9.17 36.04 -15.38
C MET A 532 8.52 34.64 -15.43
N CYS A 533 7.29 34.50 -14.93
CA CYS A 533 6.56 33.24 -14.96
C CYS A 533 5.87 33.04 -16.32
N LYS A 534 5.79 31.78 -16.78
CA LYS A 534 5.07 31.39 -18.00
C LYS A 534 3.74 30.72 -17.65
N TYR A 535 2.74 30.90 -18.51
CA TYR A 535 1.36 30.50 -18.25
C TYR A 535 0.78 29.69 -19.40
N LEU A 536 -0.10 28.76 -19.03
CA LEU A 536 -0.91 27.97 -19.95
C LEU A 536 -2.36 28.00 -19.48
N VAL A 537 -3.22 28.68 -20.22
CA VAL A 537 -4.65 28.78 -19.94
C VAL A 537 -5.39 27.68 -20.69
N CYS A 538 -5.97 26.75 -19.96
CA CYS A 538 -6.83 25.69 -20.50
C CYS A 538 -8.28 26.20 -20.62
N VAL A 539 -8.82 26.12 -21.84
CA VAL A 539 -10.23 26.38 -22.15
C VAL A 539 -10.87 25.06 -22.61
N PRO A 540 -11.26 24.19 -21.66
CA PRO A 540 -11.89 22.92 -21.98
C PRO A 540 -13.33 23.13 -22.46
N VAL A 541 -13.77 22.32 -23.43
CA VAL A 541 -15.07 22.48 -24.11
C VAL A 541 -15.82 21.16 -24.26
N ASN A 542 -17.10 21.22 -24.67
CA ASN A 542 -18.06 20.11 -24.73
C ASN A 542 -18.40 19.54 -23.33
N GLY A 543 -18.81 18.26 -23.26
CA GLY A 543 -19.26 17.62 -22.01
C GLY A 543 -18.13 17.36 -21.01
N LEU A 544 -18.51 17.10 -19.75
CA LEU A 544 -17.57 16.96 -18.62
C LEU A 544 -16.43 15.96 -18.86
N GLY A 545 -16.71 14.81 -19.48
CA GLY A 545 -15.68 13.81 -19.82
C GLY A 545 -14.58 14.37 -20.73
N ASN A 546 -14.95 15.13 -21.78
CA ASN A 546 -14.01 15.78 -22.69
C ASN A 546 -13.16 16.84 -21.95
N GLN A 547 -13.78 17.56 -21.03
CA GLN A 547 -13.09 18.58 -20.26
C GLN A 547 -12.04 17.97 -19.35
N MET A 548 -12.36 16.88 -18.64
CA MET A 548 -11.43 16.21 -17.74
C MET A 548 -10.22 15.62 -18.46
N ILE A 549 -10.43 14.92 -19.58
CA ILE A 549 -9.31 14.38 -20.38
C ILE A 549 -8.45 15.51 -20.97
N SER A 550 -9.06 16.60 -21.43
CA SER A 550 -8.36 17.78 -21.96
C SER A 550 -7.55 18.51 -20.88
N ILE A 551 -8.11 18.68 -19.68
CA ILE A 551 -7.40 19.28 -18.54
C ILE A 551 -6.19 18.44 -18.14
N ALA A 552 -6.33 17.11 -18.05
CA ALA A 552 -5.22 16.23 -17.72
C ALA A 552 -4.10 16.26 -18.78
N ALA A 553 -4.46 16.27 -20.07
CA ALA A 553 -3.50 16.40 -21.17
C ALA A 553 -2.78 17.77 -21.14
N THR A 554 -3.53 18.84 -20.88
CA THR A 554 -3.00 20.20 -20.76
C THR A 554 -2.10 20.35 -19.53
N PHE A 555 -2.41 19.67 -18.43
CA PHE A 555 -1.59 19.64 -17.23
C PHE A 555 -0.24 18.96 -17.49
N LEU A 556 -0.22 17.80 -18.16
CA LEU A 556 1.05 17.17 -18.52
C LEU A 556 1.90 18.10 -19.39
N TYR A 557 1.29 18.75 -20.37
CA TYR A 557 1.97 19.74 -21.20
C TYR A 557 2.50 20.93 -20.38
N ALA A 558 1.77 21.38 -19.36
CA ALA A 558 2.22 22.42 -18.44
C ALA A 558 3.47 22.00 -17.65
N VAL A 559 3.49 20.76 -17.14
CA VAL A 559 4.64 20.18 -16.41
C VAL A 559 5.86 20.03 -17.32
N LEU A 560 5.67 19.62 -18.58
CA LEU A 560 6.77 19.46 -19.55
C LEU A 560 7.36 20.78 -20.04
N THR A 561 6.61 21.88 -19.93
CA THR A 561 7.01 23.20 -20.43
C THR A 561 7.26 24.24 -19.34
N ASP A 562 7.27 23.81 -18.06
CA ASP A 562 7.42 24.65 -16.87
C ASP A 562 6.46 25.86 -16.85
N ARG A 563 5.19 25.61 -17.17
CA ARG A 563 4.12 26.62 -17.20
C ARG A 563 3.12 26.43 -16.07
N VAL A 564 2.62 27.52 -15.53
CA VAL A 564 1.49 27.50 -14.60
C VAL A 564 0.20 27.24 -15.38
N LEU A 565 -0.49 26.13 -15.09
CA LEU A 565 -1.81 25.82 -15.62
C LEU A 565 -2.88 26.65 -14.93
N LEU A 566 -3.69 27.37 -15.72
CA LEU A 566 -4.91 28.03 -15.27
C LEU A 566 -6.11 27.51 -16.06
N VAL A 567 -7.15 27.06 -15.38
CA VAL A 567 -8.31 26.43 -16.01
C VAL A 567 -9.51 27.38 -15.97
N ARG A 568 -10.11 27.62 -17.13
CA ARG A 568 -11.36 28.37 -17.25
C ARG A 568 -12.56 27.44 -17.14
N PHE A 569 -13.13 27.35 -15.94
CA PHE A 569 -14.41 26.66 -15.74
C PHE A 569 -15.62 27.55 -16.08
N GLY A 570 -16.66 26.91 -16.61
CA GLY A 570 -17.99 27.53 -16.67
C GLY A 570 -18.62 27.65 -15.29
N GLU A 571 -19.60 28.55 -15.12
CA GLU A 571 -20.26 28.78 -13.83
C GLU A 571 -20.88 27.49 -13.24
N ASP A 572 -21.34 26.60 -14.12
CA ASP A 572 -21.92 25.29 -13.84
C ASP A 572 -20.94 24.25 -13.28
N LYS A 573 -19.66 24.59 -13.13
CA LYS A 573 -18.59 23.66 -12.72
C LYS A 573 -17.79 24.11 -11.50
N TYR A 574 -18.03 25.32 -11.01
CA TYR A 574 -17.41 25.76 -9.75
C TYR A 574 -17.92 24.89 -8.60
N GLY A 575 -16.99 24.35 -7.82
CA GLY A 575 -17.29 23.47 -6.69
C GLY A 575 -17.51 22.00 -7.06
N LEU A 576 -17.22 21.56 -8.30
CA LEU A 576 -17.20 20.13 -8.64
C LEU A 576 -15.94 19.42 -8.12
N PHE A 577 -14.80 20.10 -8.25
CA PHE A 577 -13.47 19.59 -7.89
C PHE A 577 -12.90 20.40 -6.73
N CYS A 578 -12.11 19.75 -5.88
CA CYS A 578 -11.24 20.44 -4.93
C CYS A 578 -10.05 21.10 -5.64
N GLU A 579 -9.39 22.03 -4.95
CA GLU A 579 -8.13 22.61 -5.43
C GLU A 579 -7.01 21.56 -5.47
N PRO A 580 -6.34 21.30 -6.61
CA PRO A 580 -5.34 20.24 -6.71
C PRO A 580 -3.96 20.65 -6.18
N PHE A 581 -3.67 21.95 -6.06
CA PHE A 581 -2.34 22.47 -5.70
C PHE A 581 -2.36 23.13 -4.32
N LEU A 582 -1.37 22.82 -3.49
CA LEU A 582 -1.31 23.30 -2.12
C LEU A 582 -1.15 24.83 -2.07
N ASN A 583 -1.93 25.50 -1.22
CA ASN A 583 -1.88 26.96 -1.02
C ASN A 583 -2.01 27.81 -2.30
N SER A 584 -2.66 27.28 -3.33
CA SER A 584 -2.86 27.97 -4.60
C SER A 584 -4.18 27.55 -5.24
N THR A 585 -4.60 28.27 -6.29
CA THR A 585 -5.77 27.92 -7.09
C THR A 585 -5.41 27.76 -8.56
N TRP A 586 -5.88 26.68 -9.18
CA TRP A 586 -5.79 26.48 -10.63
C TRP A 586 -6.86 27.27 -11.41
N LEU A 587 -7.79 27.93 -10.73
CA LEU A 587 -8.89 28.64 -11.38
C LEU A 587 -8.39 29.90 -12.08
N LEU A 588 -8.80 30.10 -13.32
CA LEU A 588 -8.51 31.34 -14.05
C LEU A 588 -9.25 32.52 -13.39
N PRO A 589 -8.53 33.61 -13.01
CA PRO A 589 -9.17 34.78 -12.41
C PRO A 589 -10.21 35.43 -13.34
N LYS A 590 -11.35 35.88 -12.78
CA LYS A 590 -12.43 36.53 -13.56
C LYS A 590 -11.99 37.83 -14.23
N ASN A 591 -10.99 38.51 -13.68
CA ASN A 591 -10.39 39.73 -14.22
C ASN A 591 -9.24 39.47 -15.21
N PHE A 592 -9.10 38.26 -15.72
CA PHE A 592 -8.05 37.91 -16.67
C PHE A 592 -8.13 38.76 -17.96
N PRO A 593 -7.04 39.45 -18.37
CA PRO A 593 -7.07 40.42 -19.48
C PRO A 593 -7.52 39.83 -20.83
N PHE A 594 -7.18 38.57 -21.10
CA PHE A 594 -7.51 37.89 -22.36
C PHE A 594 -8.73 36.99 -22.23
N TRP A 595 -9.70 37.36 -21.39
CA TRP A 595 -10.94 36.61 -21.21
C TRP A 595 -11.70 36.41 -22.54
N ASN A 596 -11.67 37.43 -23.42
CA ASN A 596 -12.11 37.29 -24.81
C ASN A 596 -10.94 36.88 -25.72
N TYR A 597 -10.55 35.61 -25.64
CA TYR A 597 -9.43 35.04 -26.40
C TYR A 597 -9.65 35.02 -27.94
N LYS A 598 -10.85 35.36 -28.44
CA LYS A 598 -11.10 35.44 -29.90
C LYS A 598 -10.30 36.54 -30.60
N LEU A 599 -9.82 37.52 -29.85
CA LEU A 599 -9.02 38.64 -30.33
C LEU A 599 -7.52 38.36 -30.28
N VAL A 600 -7.12 37.22 -29.70
CA VAL A 600 -5.72 36.80 -29.60
C VAL A 600 -5.28 36.17 -30.92
N GLU A 601 -4.05 36.47 -31.34
CA GLU A 601 -3.45 35.88 -32.52
C GLU A 601 -3.38 34.35 -32.41
N THR A 602 -3.77 33.64 -33.47
CA THR A 602 -3.72 32.19 -33.51
C THR A 602 -2.36 31.73 -34.01
N TYR A 603 -1.86 30.58 -33.51
CA TYR A 603 -0.61 29.99 -33.99
C TYR A 603 -0.58 29.84 -35.51
N GLN A 604 -1.69 29.40 -36.10
CA GLN A 604 -1.84 29.32 -37.54
C GLN A 604 -1.71 30.68 -38.24
N SER A 605 -2.37 31.73 -37.74
CA SER A 605 -2.31 33.06 -38.36
C SER A 605 -0.90 33.66 -38.28
N MET A 606 -0.18 33.38 -37.19
CA MET A 606 1.23 33.73 -37.04
C MET A 606 2.09 33.01 -38.09
N LEU A 607 1.91 31.68 -38.26
CA LEU A 607 2.61 30.90 -39.28
C LEU A 607 2.27 31.32 -40.73
N GLN A 608 1.05 31.82 -40.98
CA GLN A 608 0.62 32.25 -42.31
C GLN A 608 1.13 33.64 -42.70
N LYS A 609 1.32 34.52 -41.71
CA LYS A 609 1.86 35.87 -41.92
C LYS A 609 3.33 35.86 -42.34
N ASP A 610 4.06 34.78 -42.03
CA ASP A 610 5.51 34.75 -42.20
C ASP A 610 5.98 33.57 -43.07
N LYS A 611 6.45 33.88 -44.28
CA LYS A 611 7.11 32.92 -45.19
C LYS A 611 8.64 32.90 -45.01
N GLY A 612 9.19 33.64 -44.04
CA GLY A 612 10.61 33.71 -43.69
C GLY A 612 10.88 33.27 -42.24
N ASN A 613 12.12 32.84 -41.96
CA ASN A 613 12.54 32.33 -40.64
C ASN A 613 12.23 33.32 -39.49
N ILE A 614 11.38 32.90 -38.55
CA ILE A 614 11.03 33.65 -37.33
C ILE A 614 12.29 33.87 -36.47
N SER A 615 12.61 35.13 -36.18
CA SER A 615 13.58 35.50 -35.14
C SER A 615 12.92 35.40 -33.75
N LYS A 616 13.69 35.15 -32.69
CA LYS A 616 13.14 35.11 -31.30
C LYS A 616 12.53 36.45 -30.85
N GLU A 617 12.84 37.55 -31.53
CA GLU A 617 12.45 38.91 -31.15
C GLU A 617 11.05 39.30 -31.67
N ASP A 618 10.50 38.58 -32.65
CA ASP A 618 9.22 38.88 -33.31
C ASP A 618 8.01 38.09 -32.76
N LEU A 619 8.22 37.22 -31.76
CA LEU A 619 7.15 36.38 -31.22
C LEU A 619 6.13 37.20 -30.40
N PRO A 620 4.82 36.90 -30.49
CA PRO A 620 3.83 37.57 -29.66
C PRO A 620 3.95 37.18 -28.18
N SER A 621 3.57 38.09 -27.28
CA SER A 621 3.55 37.82 -25.84
C SER A 621 2.44 36.84 -25.42
N THR A 622 1.41 36.68 -26.27
CA THR A 622 0.25 35.81 -26.06
C THR A 622 -0.13 35.10 -27.35
N LEU A 623 -0.43 33.80 -27.29
CA LEU A 623 -0.81 33.03 -28.47
C LEU A 623 -1.98 32.07 -28.18
N PHE A 624 -2.88 31.92 -29.15
CA PHE A 624 -4.01 31.00 -29.10
C PHE A 624 -3.75 29.70 -29.88
N LEU A 625 -3.98 28.56 -29.23
CA LEU A 625 -3.87 27.20 -29.76
C LEU A 625 -5.23 26.53 -29.77
N ASN A 626 -5.61 25.91 -30.89
CA ASN A 626 -6.90 25.27 -31.07
C ASN A 626 -6.75 23.78 -31.39
N LEU A 627 -6.71 22.97 -30.33
CA LEU A 627 -6.59 21.51 -30.40
C LEU A 627 -7.96 20.81 -30.22
N GLN A 628 -9.03 21.44 -30.69
CA GLN A 628 -10.36 20.80 -30.73
C GLN A 628 -10.50 19.81 -31.89
N HIS A 629 -11.47 18.90 -31.79
CA HIS A 629 -11.94 18.14 -32.95
C HIS A 629 -12.58 19.06 -34.00
N THR A 630 -11.79 19.56 -34.95
CA THR A 630 -12.32 20.27 -36.11
C THR A 630 -11.77 19.65 -37.38
N LYS A 631 -12.52 19.76 -38.49
CA LYS A 631 -12.07 19.25 -39.80
C LYS A 631 -10.84 19.98 -40.36
N ASN A 632 -10.48 21.10 -39.75
CA ASN A 632 -9.37 21.92 -40.18
C ASN A 632 -8.13 21.60 -39.37
N ASP A 633 -7.11 21.22 -40.09
CA ASP A 633 -5.82 20.74 -39.60
C ASP A 633 -4.93 21.99 -39.35
N HIS A 634 -5.39 22.87 -38.47
CA HIS A 634 -4.84 24.23 -38.28
C HIS A 634 -3.53 24.23 -37.48
N ASP A 635 -3.37 23.31 -36.52
CA ASP A 635 -2.20 23.17 -35.65
C ASP A 635 -1.45 21.84 -35.92
N LYS A 636 -1.33 21.46 -37.20
CA LYS A 636 -0.76 20.18 -37.70
C LYS A 636 0.52 19.71 -37.01
N PHE A 637 1.40 20.66 -36.69
CA PHE A 637 2.75 20.37 -36.19
C PHE A 637 2.92 20.62 -34.69
N PHE A 638 1.84 20.76 -33.92
CA PHE A 638 1.93 20.93 -32.46
C PHE A 638 2.78 19.85 -31.78
N HIS A 639 2.78 18.62 -32.30
CA HIS A 639 3.57 17.51 -31.76
C HIS A 639 5.08 17.56 -32.11
N CYS A 640 5.56 18.56 -32.84
CA CYS A 640 6.92 18.61 -33.37
C CYS A 640 7.84 19.55 -32.58
N ASP A 641 9.10 19.16 -32.41
CA ASP A 641 10.12 19.94 -31.67
C ASP A 641 10.25 21.37 -32.20
N HIS A 642 10.33 21.57 -33.53
CA HIS A 642 10.45 22.91 -34.11
C HIS A 642 9.27 23.84 -33.75
N SER A 643 8.06 23.29 -33.60
CA SER A 643 6.89 24.06 -33.17
C SER A 643 6.96 24.32 -31.66
N GLN A 644 7.40 23.33 -30.88
CA GLN A 644 7.56 23.46 -29.43
C GLN A 644 8.64 24.45 -29.02
N ASP A 645 9.75 24.51 -29.76
CA ASP A 645 10.83 25.49 -29.55
C ASP A 645 10.34 26.93 -29.70
N LEU A 646 9.43 27.17 -30.66
CA LEU A 646 8.78 28.47 -30.83
C LEU A 646 7.82 28.75 -29.67
N LEU A 647 6.94 27.79 -29.36
CA LEU A 647 5.92 27.92 -28.30
C LEU A 647 6.56 28.09 -26.92
N GLN A 648 7.74 27.52 -26.66
CA GLN A 648 8.45 27.65 -25.39
C GLN A 648 8.82 29.12 -25.08
N ASN A 649 9.01 29.95 -26.11
CA ASN A 649 9.38 31.36 -25.94
C ASN A 649 8.18 32.28 -25.70
N VAL A 650 6.95 31.86 -26.04
CA VAL A 650 5.74 32.67 -25.80
C VAL A 650 5.35 32.62 -24.32
N PRO A 651 5.26 33.74 -23.59
CA PRO A 651 4.94 33.73 -22.16
C PRO A 651 3.56 33.18 -21.79
N LEU A 652 2.52 33.50 -22.57
CA LEU A 652 1.14 33.09 -22.31
C LEU A 652 0.55 32.31 -23.49
N LEU A 653 0.22 31.05 -23.24
CA LEU A 653 -0.51 30.21 -24.19
C LEU A 653 -1.96 30.05 -23.75
N ILE A 654 -2.91 30.23 -24.66
CA ILE A 654 -4.33 29.93 -24.43
C ILE A 654 -4.68 28.72 -25.30
N LEU A 655 -4.94 27.58 -24.67
CA LEU A 655 -5.20 26.31 -25.33
C LEU A 655 -6.67 25.92 -25.18
N LYS A 656 -7.37 25.81 -26.31
CA LYS A 656 -8.74 25.31 -26.38
C LYS A 656 -8.74 23.87 -26.89
N SER A 657 -9.30 22.94 -26.13
CA SER A 657 -9.35 21.52 -26.54
C SER A 657 -10.49 20.74 -25.88
N ASP A 658 -10.96 19.72 -26.58
CA ASP A 658 -11.89 18.68 -26.13
C ASP A 658 -11.33 17.26 -26.32
N GLN A 659 -10.02 17.16 -26.55
CA GLN A 659 -9.32 15.92 -26.90
C GLN A 659 -8.34 15.50 -25.81
N TYR A 660 -8.07 14.19 -25.71
CA TYR A 660 -6.96 13.68 -24.92
C TYR A 660 -5.67 13.64 -25.76
N PHE A 661 -5.01 14.78 -25.93
CA PHE A 661 -3.86 14.89 -26.85
C PHE A 661 -2.52 14.39 -26.29
N VAL A 662 -2.51 13.66 -25.15
CA VAL A 662 -1.29 13.08 -24.58
C VAL A 662 -0.49 12.23 -25.59
N PRO A 663 -1.12 11.37 -26.44
CA PRO A 663 -0.37 10.62 -27.44
C PRO A 663 0.47 11.49 -28.38
N ALA A 664 0.02 12.72 -28.70
CA ALA A 664 0.84 13.65 -29.49
C ALA A 664 2.09 14.14 -28.74
N LEU A 665 2.07 14.18 -27.41
CA LEU A 665 3.26 14.51 -26.61
C LEU A 665 4.30 13.38 -26.65
N PHE A 666 3.87 12.12 -26.79
CA PHE A 666 4.77 10.98 -27.01
C PHE A 666 5.35 10.93 -28.43
N MET A 667 4.69 11.56 -29.40
CA MET A 667 5.22 11.71 -30.76
C MET A 667 6.39 12.70 -30.82
N ASN A 668 6.49 13.60 -29.83
CA ASN A 668 7.59 14.54 -29.70
C ASN A 668 8.80 13.86 -29.01
N PRO A 669 9.99 13.74 -29.66
CA PRO A 669 11.15 13.07 -29.08
C PRO A 669 11.62 13.66 -27.75
N SER A 670 11.67 14.99 -27.63
CA SER A 670 12.13 15.70 -26.44
C SER A 670 11.22 15.42 -25.25
N PHE A 671 9.91 15.58 -25.42
CA PHE A 671 8.93 15.26 -24.40
C PHE A 671 8.88 13.77 -24.07
N ASN A 672 8.93 12.89 -25.07
CA ASN A 672 8.92 11.46 -24.85
C ASN A 672 10.05 11.01 -23.91
N SER A 673 11.25 11.58 -24.05
CA SER A 673 12.39 11.28 -23.17
C SER A 673 12.14 11.63 -21.70
N GLU A 674 11.38 12.69 -21.42
CA GLU A 674 11.00 13.12 -20.07
C GLU A 674 9.80 12.33 -19.55
N ILE A 675 8.76 12.15 -20.37
CA ILE A 675 7.55 11.42 -20.01
C ILE A 675 7.89 9.96 -19.66
N THR A 676 8.82 9.32 -20.38
CA THR A 676 9.20 7.91 -20.11
C THR A 676 9.89 7.74 -18.76
N LYS A 677 10.52 8.79 -18.20
CA LYS A 677 11.05 8.77 -16.82
C LYS A 677 9.93 8.93 -15.79
N MET A 678 8.90 9.71 -16.13
CA MET A 678 7.75 9.96 -15.26
C MET A 678 6.83 8.73 -15.18
N PHE A 679 6.57 8.06 -16.29
CA PHE A 679 5.62 6.95 -16.39
C PHE A 679 6.33 5.68 -16.87
N LEU A 680 6.74 4.83 -15.91
CA LEU A 680 7.39 3.54 -16.20
C LEU A 680 6.43 2.60 -16.94
N GLU A 681 5.14 2.62 -16.55
CA GLU A 681 4.04 2.02 -17.29
C GLU A 681 3.39 3.10 -18.16
N ARG A 682 3.61 3.07 -19.49
CA ARG A 682 3.22 4.18 -20.36
C ARG A 682 1.71 4.36 -20.51
N ASP A 683 0.92 3.33 -20.22
CA ASP A 683 -0.55 3.39 -20.20
C ASP A 683 -1.12 3.83 -18.83
N THR A 684 -0.34 4.51 -17.98
CA THR A 684 -0.79 5.02 -16.66
C THR A 684 -0.85 6.54 -16.55
N VAL A 685 -0.75 7.27 -17.67
CA VAL A 685 -0.65 8.73 -17.66
C VAL A 685 -1.89 9.40 -17.07
N PHE A 686 -3.07 9.14 -17.63
CA PHE A 686 -4.32 9.67 -17.08
C PHE A 686 -4.62 9.04 -15.72
N TYR A 687 -4.22 7.78 -15.50
CA TYR A 687 -4.41 7.12 -14.21
C TYR A 687 -3.78 7.92 -13.06
N HIS A 688 -2.50 8.28 -13.18
CA HIS A 688 -1.82 9.04 -12.13
C HIS A 688 -2.26 10.51 -12.11
N LEU A 689 -2.31 11.18 -13.27
CA LEU A 689 -2.63 12.61 -13.33
C LEU A 689 -4.09 12.88 -12.99
N GLY A 690 -5.02 12.03 -13.42
CA GLY A 690 -6.42 12.15 -13.09
C GLY A 690 -6.69 11.97 -11.59
N ARG A 691 -5.98 11.03 -10.94
CA ARG A 691 -6.06 10.81 -9.48
C ARG A 691 -5.37 11.89 -8.66
N TYR A 692 -4.46 12.65 -9.26
CA TYR A 692 -3.81 13.82 -8.67
C TYR A 692 -4.68 15.09 -8.78
N LEU A 693 -5.29 15.31 -9.95
CA LEU A 693 -6.04 16.54 -10.24
C LEU A 693 -7.49 16.49 -9.76
N PHE A 694 -8.19 15.36 -9.96
CA PHE A 694 -9.65 15.32 -9.87
C PHE A 694 -10.12 14.69 -8.56
N HIS A 695 -10.14 15.50 -7.51
CA HIS A 695 -10.77 15.15 -6.24
C HIS A 695 -12.19 15.70 -6.17
N PRO A 696 -13.23 14.87 -5.95
CA PRO A 696 -14.59 15.35 -5.76
C PRO A 696 -14.69 16.33 -4.58
N SER A 697 -15.42 17.43 -4.75
CA SER A 697 -15.75 18.31 -3.64
C SER A 697 -16.51 17.57 -2.53
N ASN A 698 -16.59 18.15 -1.33
CA ASN A 698 -17.30 17.51 -0.22
C ASN A 698 -18.77 17.23 -0.53
N GLU A 699 -19.43 18.09 -1.32
CA GLU A 699 -20.81 17.88 -1.79
C GLU A 699 -20.90 16.64 -2.68
N ALA A 700 -20.03 16.55 -3.70
CA ALA A 700 -19.94 15.38 -4.58
C ALA A 700 -19.61 14.10 -3.79
N TRP A 701 -18.64 14.20 -2.89
CA TRP A 701 -18.13 13.09 -2.11
C TRP A 701 -19.16 12.54 -1.13
N GLY A 702 -19.97 13.40 -0.52
CA GLY A 702 -21.09 12.99 0.31
C GLY A 702 -22.07 12.08 -0.46
N LEU A 703 -22.40 12.44 -1.70
CA LEU A 703 -23.27 11.63 -2.55
C LEU A 703 -22.61 10.30 -2.95
N ILE A 704 -21.34 10.35 -3.38
CA ILE A 704 -20.57 9.15 -3.78
C ILE A 704 -20.44 8.18 -2.61
N SER A 705 -19.97 8.66 -1.45
CA SER A 705 -19.69 7.83 -0.29
C SER A 705 -20.97 7.20 0.27
N LYS A 706 -22.06 7.97 0.35
CA LYS A 706 -23.38 7.47 0.76
C LYS A 706 -23.88 6.37 -0.16
N PHE A 707 -23.91 6.62 -1.48
CA PHE A 707 -24.37 5.64 -2.46
C PHE A 707 -23.54 4.36 -2.42
N TYR A 708 -22.21 4.49 -2.32
CA TYR A 708 -21.33 3.33 -2.22
C TYR A 708 -21.64 2.51 -0.95
N GLN A 709 -21.79 3.15 0.21
CA GLN A 709 -22.05 2.45 1.45
C GLN A 709 -23.42 1.75 1.45
N GLU A 710 -24.44 2.38 0.89
CA GLU A 710 -25.81 1.84 0.84
C GLU A 710 -25.96 0.70 -0.17
N HIS A 711 -25.29 0.79 -1.33
CA HIS A 711 -25.59 -0.09 -2.48
C HIS A 711 -24.41 -0.96 -2.95
N LEU A 712 -23.16 -0.54 -2.76
CA LEU A 712 -21.98 -1.20 -3.36
C LEU A 712 -21.07 -1.93 -2.34
N SER A 713 -21.09 -1.52 -1.07
CA SER A 713 -20.17 -1.99 -0.03
C SER A 713 -20.28 -3.48 0.30
N LYS A 714 -21.50 -4.03 0.21
CA LYS A 714 -21.83 -5.43 0.58
C LYS A 714 -21.66 -6.42 -0.58
N ALA A 715 -21.25 -5.95 -1.76
CA ALA A 715 -21.09 -6.80 -2.94
C ALA A 715 -19.77 -7.59 -2.90
N ASP A 716 -19.84 -8.88 -3.24
CA ASP A 716 -18.64 -9.70 -3.49
C ASP A 716 -17.94 -9.27 -4.79
N LYS A 717 -18.74 -8.81 -5.78
CA LYS A 717 -18.25 -8.27 -7.05
C LYS A 717 -19.13 -7.12 -7.55
N ARG A 718 -18.51 -6.01 -7.96
CA ARG A 718 -19.14 -4.80 -8.53
C ARG A 718 -18.89 -4.75 -10.04
N ILE A 719 -19.95 -4.61 -10.83
CA ILE A 719 -19.89 -4.52 -12.29
C ILE A 719 -20.46 -3.16 -12.70
N GLY A 720 -19.63 -2.33 -13.33
CA GLY A 720 -20.06 -1.04 -13.87
C GLY A 720 -20.49 -1.19 -15.32
N LEU A 721 -21.66 -0.68 -15.68
CA LEU A 721 -22.17 -0.61 -17.04
C LEU A 721 -22.37 0.86 -17.41
N GLN A 722 -21.48 1.37 -18.25
CA GLN A 722 -21.53 2.72 -18.77
C GLN A 722 -22.13 2.71 -20.17
N ILE A 723 -23.36 3.20 -20.27
CA ILE A 723 -24.18 3.13 -21.49
C ILE A 723 -24.37 4.56 -22.02
N ARG A 724 -23.96 4.78 -23.27
CA ARG A 724 -24.16 6.04 -23.98
C ARG A 724 -24.77 5.76 -25.35
N VAL A 725 -25.86 6.44 -25.67
CA VAL A 725 -26.48 6.39 -27.01
C VAL A 725 -26.21 7.72 -27.69
N PHE A 726 -25.50 7.70 -28.83
CA PHE A 726 -25.10 8.92 -29.55
C PHE A 726 -26.17 9.44 -30.51
N ALA A 727 -27.03 8.56 -31.02
CA ALA A 727 -28.14 8.90 -31.92
C ALA A 727 -29.44 8.27 -31.37
N PRO A 728 -30.00 8.80 -30.28
CA PRO A 728 -31.13 8.18 -29.58
C PRO A 728 -32.36 8.04 -30.48
N ASP A 729 -32.61 9.02 -31.36
CA ASP A 729 -33.79 9.01 -32.25
C ASP A 729 -33.74 7.90 -33.31
N SER A 730 -32.56 7.40 -33.65
CA SER A 730 -32.36 6.39 -34.70
C SER A 730 -31.84 5.05 -34.18
N THR A 731 -31.71 4.88 -32.86
CA THR A 731 -31.15 3.66 -32.25
C THR A 731 -32.20 3.00 -31.37
N PRO A 732 -32.79 1.86 -31.78
CA PRO A 732 -33.75 1.13 -30.98
C PRO A 732 -33.16 0.73 -29.63
N GLN A 733 -33.85 1.06 -28.56
CA GLN A 733 -33.47 0.71 -27.19
C GLN A 733 -33.24 -0.80 -27.02
N GLN A 734 -34.10 -1.63 -27.63
CA GLN A 734 -33.97 -3.09 -27.59
C GLN A 734 -32.64 -3.56 -28.21
N ALA A 735 -32.19 -2.95 -29.29
CA ALA A 735 -30.92 -3.31 -29.93
C ALA A 735 -29.72 -3.03 -29.00
N VAL A 736 -29.75 -1.93 -28.23
CA VAL A 736 -28.73 -1.62 -27.22
C VAL A 736 -28.77 -2.63 -26.06
N MET A 737 -29.98 -3.01 -25.61
CA MET A 737 -30.15 -4.04 -24.58
C MET A 737 -29.63 -5.40 -25.03
N ASP A 738 -29.95 -5.84 -26.25
CA ASP A 738 -29.49 -7.12 -26.79
C ASP A 738 -27.97 -7.16 -26.93
N LEU A 739 -27.37 -6.05 -27.37
CA LEU A 739 -25.92 -5.89 -27.46
C LEU A 739 -25.27 -5.96 -26.07
N LEU A 740 -25.84 -5.25 -25.08
CA LEU A 740 -25.36 -5.24 -23.70
C LEU A 740 -25.42 -6.64 -23.08
N LEU A 741 -26.56 -7.32 -23.20
CA LEU A 741 -26.75 -8.69 -22.67
C LEU A 741 -25.80 -9.66 -23.36
N SER A 742 -25.71 -9.61 -24.69
CA SER A 742 -24.77 -10.42 -25.47
C SER A 742 -23.32 -10.21 -25.03
N CYS A 743 -22.92 -8.98 -24.74
CA CYS A 743 -21.60 -8.68 -24.20
C CYS A 743 -21.41 -9.27 -22.80
N THR A 744 -22.33 -8.98 -21.87
CA THR A 744 -22.15 -9.33 -20.46
C THR A 744 -22.27 -10.83 -20.18
N ILE A 745 -23.16 -11.53 -20.88
CA ILE A 745 -23.41 -12.96 -20.70
C ILE A 745 -22.29 -13.78 -21.34
N LYS A 746 -21.97 -13.50 -22.61
CA LYS A 746 -20.91 -14.23 -23.35
C LYS A 746 -19.56 -14.15 -22.64
N ASN A 747 -19.25 -12.99 -22.03
CA ASN A 747 -18.02 -12.77 -21.30
C ASN A 747 -18.12 -13.09 -19.79
N LYS A 748 -19.18 -13.78 -19.35
CA LYS A 748 -19.39 -14.27 -17.98
C LYS A 748 -19.33 -13.17 -16.92
N LEU A 749 -19.71 -11.94 -17.30
CA LEU A 749 -19.84 -10.82 -16.37
C LEU A 749 -21.14 -10.98 -15.58
N LEU A 750 -22.24 -11.19 -16.31
CA LEU A 750 -23.56 -11.48 -15.77
C LEU A 750 -23.95 -12.93 -16.11
N PRO A 751 -24.67 -13.61 -15.21
CA PRO A 751 -25.12 -14.98 -15.45
C PRO A 751 -26.35 -15.02 -16.37
N GLU A 752 -26.51 -16.15 -17.04
CA GLU A 752 -27.75 -16.51 -17.75
C GLU A 752 -28.90 -16.74 -16.75
N LEU A 753 -30.13 -16.57 -17.24
CA LEU A 753 -31.34 -16.81 -16.47
C LEU A 753 -31.85 -18.22 -16.70
N ASP A 754 -32.34 -18.86 -15.64
CA ASP A 754 -33.01 -20.16 -15.72
C ASP A 754 -34.39 -19.96 -16.36
N THR A 755 -34.62 -20.63 -17.49
CA THR A 755 -35.88 -20.56 -18.24
C THR A 755 -36.91 -21.60 -17.78
N GLU A 756 -36.53 -22.55 -16.91
CA GLU A 756 -37.38 -23.67 -16.48
C GLU A 756 -37.93 -23.51 -15.05
N ASN A 757 -37.24 -22.78 -14.16
CA ASN A 757 -37.69 -22.57 -12.78
C ASN A 757 -38.09 -21.11 -12.50
N SER A 758 -39.34 -20.89 -12.08
CA SER A 758 -39.89 -19.56 -11.74
C SER A 758 -39.75 -19.15 -10.27
N MET A 759 -39.18 -20.00 -9.40
CA MET A 759 -39.03 -19.69 -7.97
C MET A 759 -37.56 -19.62 -7.50
N PRO A 760 -37.18 -18.57 -6.74
CA PRO A 760 -35.86 -18.50 -6.13
C PRO A 760 -35.69 -19.60 -5.07
N TYR A 761 -34.81 -20.57 -5.32
CA TYR A 761 -34.41 -21.58 -4.34
C TYR A 761 -33.83 -20.94 -3.06
N SER A 762 -34.25 -21.50 -1.92
CA SER A 762 -33.89 -21.15 -0.52
C SER A 762 -32.44 -20.73 -0.27
N MET A 763 -32.28 -19.71 0.58
CA MET A 763 -31.09 -18.90 0.83
C MET A 763 -30.19 -19.46 1.94
N LYS A 764 -29.01 -20.02 1.60
CA LYS A 764 -27.79 -19.93 2.43
C LYS A 764 -26.53 -19.88 1.56
N ASN A 765 -25.70 -18.85 1.77
CA ASN A 765 -24.36 -18.62 1.20
C ASN A 765 -24.21 -18.54 -0.34
N LYS A 766 -24.87 -17.56 -0.98
CA LYS A 766 -24.67 -17.25 -2.41
C LYS A 766 -23.93 -15.92 -2.60
N SER A 767 -23.03 -15.87 -3.58
CA SER A 767 -22.24 -14.68 -3.97
C SER A 767 -23.16 -13.57 -4.47
N ILE A 768 -22.99 -12.35 -3.98
CA ILE A 768 -23.75 -11.16 -4.35
C ILE A 768 -22.95 -10.35 -5.36
N LYS A 769 -23.47 -10.21 -6.58
CA LYS A 769 -22.95 -9.26 -7.57
C LYS A 769 -23.85 -8.03 -7.61
N VAL A 770 -23.24 -6.86 -7.60
CA VAL A 770 -23.94 -5.60 -7.79
C VAL A 770 -23.57 -5.01 -9.14
N VAL A 771 -24.59 -4.63 -9.90
CA VAL A 771 -24.49 -3.98 -11.20
C VAL A 771 -24.83 -2.51 -11.03
N LEU A 772 -23.87 -1.64 -11.30
CA LEU A 772 -24.07 -0.19 -11.36
C LEU A 772 -24.26 0.23 -12.81
N VAL A 773 -25.46 0.69 -13.15
CA VAL A 773 -25.79 1.20 -14.48
C VAL A 773 -25.72 2.72 -14.48
N THR A 774 -25.09 3.28 -15.50
CA THR A 774 -25.06 4.73 -15.76
C THR A 774 -25.49 4.97 -17.20
N SER A 775 -26.56 5.74 -17.36
CA SER A 775 -27.13 6.10 -18.65
C SER A 775 -28.00 7.34 -18.48
N LEU A 776 -28.17 8.11 -19.54
CA LEU A 776 -29.17 9.18 -19.53
C LEU A 776 -30.59 8.61 -19.42
N ASN A 777 -30.85 7.46 -20.06
CA ASN A 777 -32.14 6.80 -20.07
C ASN A 777 -32.23 5.75 -18.93
N PRO A 778 -33.24 5.82 -18.04
CA PRO A 778 -33.40 4.88 -16.92
C PRO A 778 -33.74 3.44 -17.34
N GLU A 779 -34.35 3.27 -18.51
CA GLU A 779 -34.96 2.01 -18.91
C GLU A 779 -33.94 0.87 -19.01
N TYR A 780 -32.67 1.15 -19.31
CA TYR A 780 -31.62 0.13 -19.33
C TYR A 780 -31.37 -0.48 -17.94
N GLY A 781 -31.34 0.36 -16.90
CA GLY A 781 -31.19 -0.08 -15.52
C GLY A 781 -32.44 -0.78 -15.01
N GLU A 782 -33.62 -0.26 -15.35
CA GLU A 782 -34.91 -0.85 -14.97
C GLU A 782 -35.14 -2.21 -15.64
N ASN A 783 -34.87 -2.34 -16.93
CA ASN A 783 -35.01 -3.60 -17.66
C ASN A 783 -34.07 -4.67 -17.08
N LEU A 784 -32.81 -4.34 -16.82
CA LEU A 784 -31.87 -5.27 -16.17
C LEU A 784 -32.34 -5.65 -14.76
N ARG A 785 -32.86 -4.69 -13.99
CA ARG A 785 -33.39 -4.95 -12.65
C ARG A 785 -34.57 -5.92 -12.70
N ASN A 786 -35.58 -5.60 -13.50
CA ASN A 786 -36.77 -6.42 -13.69
C ASN A 786 -36.40 -7.83 -14.17
N MET A 787 -35.38 -7.94 -15.02
CA MET A 787 -34.93 -9.22 -15.56
C MET A 787 -34.30 -10.12 -14.47
N TYR A 788 -33.47 -9.57 -13.58
CA TYR A 788 -32.79 -10.34 -12.52
C TYR A 788 -33.56 -10.44 -11.19
N GLU A 789 -34.58 -9.60 -10.96
CA GLU A 789 -35.48 -9.72 -9.80
C GLU A 789 -36.56 -10.79 -10.04
N ASN A 790 -37.02 -10.96 -11.28
CA ASN A 790 -38.14 -11.84 -11.60
C ASN A 790 -37.73 -13.27 -11.99
N LYS A 791 -36.45 -13.55 -12.23
CA LYS A 791 -35.95 -14.86 -12.69
C LYS A 791 -34.71 -15.30 -11.92
N ALA A 792 -34.62 -16.61 -11.66
CA ALA A 792 -33.43 -17.19 -11.06
C ALA A 792 -32.27 -17.20 -12.05
N THR A 793 -31.04 -17.07 -11.56
CA THR A 793 -29.82 -17.21 -12.37
C THR A 793 -29.39 -18.68 -12.42
N VAL A 794 -28.89 -19.13 -13.57
CA VAL A 794 -28.38 -20.51 -13.75
C VAL A 794 -27.25 -20.83 -12.77
N THR A 795 -26.43 -19.83 -12.42
CA THR A 795 -25.31 -19.99 -11.48
C THR A 795 -25.74 -19.91 -10.01
N GLY A 796 -26.99 -19.52 -9.74
CA GLY A 796 -27.50 -19.26 -8.39
C GLY A 796 -26.93 -18.00 -7.73
N GLU A 797 -26.20 -17.15 -8.46
CA GLU A 797 -25.69 -15.86 -7.98
C GLU A 797 -26.83 -14.84 -7.80
N VAL A 798 -26.73 -14.00 -6.77
CA VAL A 798 -27.71 -12.92 -6.53
C VAL A 798 -27.22 -11.66 -7.24
N ILE A 799 -28.02 -11.17 -8.19
CA ILE A 799 -27.71 -9.94 -8.95
C ILE A 799 -28.60 -8.81 -8.44
N LYS A 800 -27.99 -7.70 -8.04
CA LYS A 800 -28.70 -6.47 -7.69
C LYS A 800 -28.31 -5.35 -8.64
N VAL A 801 -29.29 -4.67 -9.22
CA VAL A 801 -29.05 -3.63 -10.22
C VAL A 801 -29.44 -2.27 -9.63
N TYR A 802 -28.50 -1.32 -9.65
CA TYR A 802 -28.70 0.05 -9.21
C TYR A 802 -28.30 1.03 -10.30
N GLN A 803 -29.04 2.13 -10.38
CA GLN A 803 -28.71 3.27 -11.23
C GLN A 803 -28.75 4.51 -10.35
N ALA A 804 -27.64 5.27 -10.34
CA ALA A 804 -27.46 6.38 -9.41
C ALA A 804 -28.29 7.60 -9.79
N SER A 805 -28.40 7.89 -11.09
CA SER A 805 -29.28 8.93 -11.60
C SER A 805 -29.79 8.61 -13.02
N HIS A 806 -30.83 9.33 -13.43
CA HIS A 806 -31.31 9.38 -14.81
C HIS A 806 -31.74 10.82 -15.12
N GLU A 807 -31.34 11.35 -16.28
CA GLU A 807 -31.58 12.75 -16.66
C GLU A 807 -32.29 12.89 -18.02
N GLU A 808 -32.51 11.77 -18.72
CA GLU A 808 -33.10 11.60 -20.07
C GLU A 808 -32.33 12.31 -21.20
N HIS A 809 -31.91 13.55 -20.98
CA HIS A 809 -31.18 14.40 -21.91
C HIS A 809 -29.92 15.00 -21.27
N GLN A 810 -28.91 15.29 -22.08
CA GLN A 810 -27.73 16.03 -21.62
C GLN A 810 -28.09 17.51 -21.44
N LYS A 811 -27.88 18.04 -20.23
CA LYS A 811 -28.12 19.45 -19.91
C LYS A 811 -26.79 20.19 -19.86
N HIS A 812 -26.55 21.05 -20.85
CA HIS A 812 -25.39 21.94 -20.84
C HIS A 812 -25.61 23.09 -19.86
N HIS A 813 -24.56 23.50 -19.14
CA HIS A 813 -24.60 24.61 -18.19
C HIS A 813 -25.43 24.40 -16.91
N ASP A 814 -25.65 23.14 -16.50
CA ASP A 814 -26.36 22.77 -15.26
C ASP A 814 -25.41 22.19 -14.20
N LYS A 815 -25.36 22.85 -13.02
CA LYS A 815 -24.47 22.47 -11.91
C LYS A 815 -24.80 21.10 -11.33
N MET A 816 -26.08 20.79 -11.13
CA MET A 816 -26.52 19.52 -10.54
C MET A 816 -26.34 18.38 -11.54
N HIS A 817 -26.57 18.63 -12.83
CA HIS A 817 -26.28 17.68 -13.89
C HIS A 817 -24.80 17.26 -13.90
N ASN A 818 -23.88 18.22 -13.87
CA ASN A 818 -22.44 17.91 -13.81
C ASN A 818 -22.04 17.21 -12.51
N MET A 819 -22.67 17.55 -11.38
CA MET A 819 -22.42 16.89 -10.09
C MET A 819 -22.79 15.41 -10.13
N LYS A 820 -23.97 15.08 -10.67
CA LYS A 820 -24.41 13.69 -10.87
C LYS A 820 -23.52 12.94 -11.86
N ALA A 821 -23.18 13.57 -12.97
CA ALA A 821 -22.25 12.99 -13.95
C ALA A 821 -20.89 12.68 -13.32
N TRP A 822 -20.36 13.59 -12.49
CA TRP A 822 -19.10 13.39 -11.79
C TRP A 822 -19.19 12.24 -10.76
N MET A 823 -20.25 12.21 -9.97
CA MET A 823 -20.56 11.12 -9.04
C MET A 823 -20.58 9.76 -9.75
N GLU A 824 -21.27 9.67 -10.89
CA GLU A 824 -21.38 8.43 -11.66
C GLU A 824 -20.04 7.96 -12.24
N MET A 825 -19.26 8.86 -12.87
CA MET A 825 -17.92 8.53 -13.34
C MET A 825 -17.04 8.01 -12.20
N TYR A 826 -17.14 8.64 -11.02
CA TYR A 826 -16.38 8.22 -9.86
C TYR A 826 -16.83 6.86 -9.34
N LEU A 827 -18.14 6.61 -9.20
CA LEU A 827 -18.68 5.33 -8.72
C LEU A 827 -18.33 4.17 -9.67
N LEU A 828 -18.40 4.38 -10.99
CA LEU A 828 -17.94 3.40 -11.98
C LEU A 828 -16.46 3.06 -11.79
N SER A 829 -15.62 4.03 -11.44
CA SER A 829 -14.20 3.82 -11.16
C SER A 829 -13.93 2.96 -9.91
N LEU A 830 -14.95 2.70 -9.08
CA LEU A 830 -14.89 1.84 -7.89
C LEU A 830 -15.39 0.41 -8.18
N CYS A 831 -15.85 0.13 -9.40
CA CYS A 831 -16.26 -1.21 -9.81
C CYS A 831 -15.05 -2.14 -10.03
N ASP A 832 -15.28 -3.45 -9.98
CA ASP A 832 -14.23 -4.45 -10.19
C ASP A 832 -14.07 -4.80 -11.68
N VAL A 833 -15.15 -4.66 -12.43
CA VAL A 833 -15.19 -4.82 -13.89
C VAL A 833 -16.03 -3.70 -14.46
N LEU A 834 -15.61 -3.19 -15.62
CA LEU A 834 -16.29 -2.11 -16.31
C LEU A 834 -16.61 -2.50 -17.75
N VAL A 835 -17.83 -2.20 -18.18
CA VAL A 835 -18.25 -2.18 -19.59
C VAL A 835 -18.51 -0.72 -19.96
N THR A 836 -17.89 -0.22 -21.03
CA THR A 836 -18.04 1.16 -21.49
C THR A 836 -18.51 1.20 -22.92
N THR A 837 -19.28 2.23 -23.27
CA THR A 837 -19.66 2.45 -24.67
C THR A 837 -18.50 3.05 -25.45
N SER A 838 -18.23 2.48 -26.63
CA SER A 838 -17.23 2.99 -27.59
C SER A 838 -17.33 4.50 -27.81
N VAL A 839 -16.19 5.19 -27.92
CA VAL A 839 -16.05 6.65 -28.13
C VAL A 839 -16.44 7.50 -26.90
N SER A 840 -17.04 6.92 -25.86
CA SER A 840 -17.51 7.70 -24.71
C SER A 840 -16.37 8.17 -23.79
N THR A 841 -16.09 9.48 -23.80
CA THR A 841 -15.09 10.06 -22.89
C THR A 841 -15.50 10.03 -21.43
N PHE A 842 -16.80 9.91 -21.14
CA PHE A 842 -17.31 9.59 -19.80
C PHE A 842 -16.80 8.23 -19.31
N GLY A 843 -16.84 7.23 -20.19
CA GLY A 843 -16.27 5.90 -19.95
C GLY A 843 -14.76 5.95 -19.75
N TYR A 844 -14.04 6.72 -20.58
CA TYR A 844 -12.59 6.88 -20.44
C TYR A 844 -12.20 7.43 -19.07
N VAL A 845 -12.87 8.48 -18.57
CA VAL A 845 -12.57 9.01 -17.24
C VAL A 845 -12.77 7.94 -16.16
N ALA A 846 -13.90 7.23 -16.19
CA ALA A 846 -14.21 6.20 -15.19
C ALA A 846 -13.18 5.05 -15.21
N GLN A 847 -12.86 4.54 -16.40
CA GLN A 847 -11.94 3.41 -16.57
C GLN A 847 -10.52 3.79 -16.15
N SER A 848 -10.06 4.98 -16.51
CA SER A 848 -8.71 5.44 -16.22
C SER A 848 -8.56 5.84 -14.75
N LEU A 849 -9.57 6.43 -14.09
CA LEU A 849 -9.52 6.67 -12.64
C LEU A 849 -9.52 5.35 -11.83
N GLY A 850 -10.14 4.31 -12.37
CA GLY A 850 -10.20 2.99 -11.75
C GLY A 850 -8.99 2.10 -12.04
N GLY A 851 -8.20 2.42 -13.07
CA GLY A 851 -7.17 1.49 -13.59
C GLY A 851 -7.78 0.22 -14.17
N LEU A 852 -8.96 0.35 -14.80
CA LEU A 852 -9.78 -0.76 -15.26
C LEU A 852 -9.72 -0.85 -16.78
N ARG A 853 -9.13 -1.91 -17.34
CA ARG A 853 -9.27 -2.20 -18.78
C ARG A 853 -10.74 -2.56 -19.05
N PRO A 854 -11.51 -1.77 -19.80
CA PRO A 854 -12.94 -2.01 -19.98
C PRO A 854 -13.22 -3.14 -20.99
N TRP A 855 -14.46 -3.63 -20.98
CA TRP A 855 -15.08 -4.22 -22.17
C TRP A 855 -15.76 -3.10 -22.97
N LEU A 856 -15.35 -2.92 -24.22
CA LEU A 856 -15.86 -1.89 -25.12
C LEU A 856 -17.09 -2.40 -25.84
N LEU A 857 -18.26 -1.86 -25.49
CA LEU A 857 -19.51 -2.09 -26.21
C LEU A 857 -19.47 -1.28 -27.51
N TYR A 858 -19.59 -1.94 -28.67
CA TYR A 858 -19.52 -1.24 -29.96
C TYR A 858 -20.67 -0.25 -30.13
N LYS A 859 -20.37 0.89 -30.75
CA LYS A 859 -21.36 1.88 -31.12
C LYS A 859 -22.26 1.29 -32.22
N LEU A 860 -23.58 1.35 -32.05
CA LEU A 860 -24.52 0.99 -33.11
C LEU A 860 -24.60 2.12 -34.14
N THR A 861 -24.43 1.78 -35.42
CA THR A 861 -24.72 2.64 -36.57
C THR A 861 -25.71 1.93 -37.49
N ASN A 862 -26.84 2.57 -37.81
CA ASN A 862 -27.83 2.07 -38.78
C ASN A 862 -28.53 0.73 -38.43
N ASN A 863 -28.82 0.46 -37.16
CA ASN A 863 -29.52 -0.76 -36.69
C ASN A 863 -28.80 -2.10 -36.91
N GLU A 864 -27.55 -2.12 -37.39
CA GLU A 864 -26.79 -3.37 -37.51
C GLU A 864 -26.15 -3.75 -36.17
N THR A 865 -26.48 -4.94 -35.66
CA THR A 865 -25.83 -5.53 -34.49
C THR A 865 -24.43 -6.00 -34.87
N HIS A 866 -23.40 -5.33 -34.35
CA HIS A 866 -22.02 -5.74 -34.55
C HIS A 866 -21.70 -7.02 -33.76
N PHE A 867 -21.07 -8.00 -34.42
CA PHE A 867 -20.50 -9.19 -33.79
C PHE A 867 -18.97 -9.19 -33.91
N PRO A 868 -18.20 -9.35 -32.81
CA PRO A 868 -18.67 -9.56 -31.43
C PRO A 868 -19.35 -8.31 -30.83
N ALA A 869 -20.27 -8.48 -29.87
CA ALA A 869 -21.03 -7.37 -29.27
C ALA A 869 -20.16 -6.37 -28.47
N CYS A 870 -19.07 -6.89 -27.90
CA CYS A 870 -18.05 -6.10 -27.24
C CYS A 870 -16.71 -6.84 -27.27
N GLU A 871 -15.64 -6.11 -27.06
CA GLU A 871 -14.30 -6.66 -26.93
C GLU A 871 -13.54 -6.07 -25.75
N ARG A 872 -12.53 -6.78 -25.24
CA ARG A 872 -11.68 -6.26 -24.17
C ARG A 872 -10.71 -5.24 -24.74
N ASP A 873 -10.62 -4.06 -24.12
CA ASP A 873 -9.61 -3.07 -24.49
C ASP A 873 -8.21 -3.53 -24.02
N PHE A 874 -7.18 -3.15 -24.76
CA PHE A 874 -5.79 -3.47 -24.44
C PHE A 874 -5.21 -2.55 -23.36
N SER A 875 -5.77 -1.35 -23.20
CA SER A 875 -5.32 -0.31 -22.29
C SER A 875 -6.51 0.37 -21.62
N PHE A 876 -6.31 0.94 -20.43
CA PHE A 876 -7.31 1.78 -19.76
C PHE A 876 -7.08 3.27 -20.02
N GLU A 877 -6.12 3.67 -20.86
CA GLU A 877 -5.94 5.06 -21.25
C GLU A 877 -7.12 5.58 -22.09
N PRO A 878 -7.40 6.90 -22.07
CA PRO A 878 -8.33 7.52 -23.00
C PRO A 878 -7.82 7.46 -24.45
N CYS A 879 -8.73 7.36 -25.42
CA CYS A 879 -8.38 7.47 -26.83
C CYS A 879 -8.21 8.93 -27.25
N TYR A 880 -7.16 9.25 -28.01
CA TYR A 880 -7.07 10.51 -28.74
C TYR A 880 -7.78 10.35 -30.08
N HIS A 881 -9.00 10.88 -30.20
CA HIS A 881 -9.85 10.64 -31.38
C HIS A 881 -9.30 11.26 -32.66
N ILE A 882 -8.77 12.47 -32.62
CA ILE A 882 -8.26 13.17 -33.80
C ILE A 882 -6.77 13.49 -33.64
N PRO A 883 -5.87 12.51 -33.81
CA PRO A 883 -4.43 12.73 -33.74
C PRO A 883 -3.87 13.49 -34.95
N PRO A 884 -2.67 14.09 -34.84
CA PRO A 884 -1.99 14.74 -35.96
C PRO A 884 -1.76 13.77 -37.11
N LYS A 885 -2.03 14.21 -38.35
CA LYS A 885 -1.95 13.35 -39.55
C LYS A 885 -0.60 13.41 -40.28
N HIS A 886 0.31 14.29 -39.88
CA HIS A 886 1.55 14.56 -40.59
C HIS A 886 2.75 14.34 -39.67
N TYR A 887 3.83 13.78 -40.21
CA TYR A 887 5.15 13.80 -39.58
C TYR A 887 5.69 15.24 -39.52
N CYS A 888 6.70 15.47 -38.70
CA CYS A 888 7.35 16.78 -38.59
C CYS A 888 8.06 17.27 -39.86
N ASN A 889 8.27 16.39 -40.86
CA ASN A 889 8.77 16.75 -42.18
C ASN A 889 7.65 17.06 -43.21
N GLY A 890 6.38 17.07 -42.76
CA GLY A 890 5.22 17.37 -43.60
C GLY A 890 4.61 16.18 -44.35
N ASN A 891 5.24 14.99 -44.33
CA ASN A 891 4.67 13.80 -44.95
C ASN A 891 3.48 13.23 -44.14
N LEU A 892 2.53 12.58 -44.80
CA LEU A 892 1.38 11.95 -44.12
C LEU A 892 1.83 10.73 -43.30
N ILE A 893 1.35 10.61 -42.07
CA ILE A 893 1.53 9.43 -41.23
C ILE A 893 0.64 8.32 -41.79
N LYS A 894 1.27 7.28 -42.34
CA LYS A 894 0.56 6.13 -42.93
C LYS A 894 0.22 5.07 -41.88
N ASP A 895 1.07 4.90 -40.88
CA ASP A 895 0.85 3.96 -39.78
C ASP A 895 1.54 4.46 -38.50
N PHE A 896 0.72 4.72 -37.47
CA PHE A 896 1.21 5.12 -36.16
C PHE A 896 1.94 3.98 -35.43
N VAL A 897 1.54 2.73 -35.68
CA VAL A 897 2.01 1.55 -34.93
C VAL A 897 3.46 1.22 -35.26
N SER A 898 3.82 1.22 -36.54
CA SER A 898 5.21 1.00 -36.97
C SER A 898 6.15 2.16 -36.67
N THR A 899 5.62 3.38 -36.50
CA THR A 899 6.44 4.57 -36.25
C THR A 899 6.68 4.82 -34.76
N PHE A 900 5.65 4.68 -33.93
CA PHE A 900 5.71 5.00 -32.51
C PHE A 900 5.44 3.74 -31.68
N LEU A 901 6.51 3.22 -31.06
CA LEU A 901 6.49 1.93 -30.37
C LEU A 901 5.35 1.78 -29.35
N TYR A 902 4.99 2.88 -28.70
CA TYR A 902 4.04 2.94 -27.57
C TYR A 902 2.63 3.39 -27.95
N LEU A 903 2.35 3.56 -29.25
CA LEU A 903 1.03 3.96 -29.75
C LEU A 903 0.38 2.82 -30.51
N ARG A 904 -0.91 2.63 -30.27
CA ARG A 904 -1.77 1.72 -31.03
C ARG A 904 -3.04 2.44 -31.44
N GLY A 905 -3.63 2.01 -32.56
CA GLY A 905 -4.95 2.47 -32.97
C GLY A 905 -6.00 2.12 -31.91
N CYS A 906 -6.93 3.03 -31.63
CA CYS A 906 -8.01 2.77 -30.70
C CYS A 906 -8.97 1.73 -31.26
N LYS A 907 -9.36 0.76 -30.43
CA LYS A 907 -10.37 -0.24 -30.79
C LYS A 907 -11.76 0.35 -31.05
N ASP A 908 -12.08 1.44 -30.37
CA ASP A 908 -13.39 2.06 -30.37
C ASP A 908 -13.52 3.30 -31.26
N PHE A 909 -12.42 3.76 -31.89
CA PHE A 909 -12.41 4.87 -32.83
C PHE A 909 -11.30 4.69 -33.87
N SER A 910 -11.65 4.40 -35.13
CA SER A 910 -10.72 3.93 -36.17
C SER A 910 -9.56 4.88 -36.46
N ASP A 911 -9.81 6.19 -36.41
CA ASP A 911 -8.80 7.21 -36.72
C ASP A 911 -8.00 7.62 -35.47
N GLY A 912 -8.33 7.06 -34.32
CA GLY A 912 -7.79 7.46 -33.03
C GLY A 912 -6.57 6.64 -32.61
N VAL A 913 -5.78 7.19 -31.70
CA VAL A 913 -4.61 6.53 -31.11
C VAL A 913 -4.63 6.56 -29.59
N LYS A 914 -4.08 5.52 -28.98
CA LYS A 914 -4.02 5.33 -27.53
C LYS A 914 -2.65 4.78 -27.13
N LEU A 915 -2.23 5.10 -25.91
CA LEU A 915 -1.00 4.58 -25.31
C LEU A 915 -1.13 3.11 -24.90
N VAL A 916 -0.03 2.37 -25.09
CA VAL A 916 0.15 1.00 -24.65
C VAL A 916 1.44 0.82 -23.87
N ASN A 917 1.47 -0.20 -23.01
CA ASN A 917 2.69 -0.60 -22.30
C ASN A 917 3.49 -1.63 -23.12
N ASP A 918 4.80 -1.75 -22.89
CA ASP A 918 5.70 -2.62 -23.69
C ASP A 918 5.41 -4.12 -23.59
N THR A 919 4.58 -4.52 -22.64
CA THR A 919 4.27 -5.93 -22.34
C THR A 919 2.98 -6.44 -22.99
N THR A 920 2.28 -5.63 -23.81
CA THR A 920 1.03 -6.02 -24.49
C THR A 920 1.18 -6.33 -25.96
#